data_AF-A0A2H5ZAT6-F1
#
_entry.id   AF-A0A2H5ZAT6-F1
#
_cell.length_a   1.000
_cell.length_b   1.000
_cell.length_c   1.000
_cell.angle_alpha   90.00
_cell.angle_beta   90.00
_cell.angle_gamma   90.00
#
_symmetry.space_group_name_H-M   'P 1'
#
loop_
_entity.id
_entity.type
_entity.pdbx_description
1 polymer ?
#
loop_
_entity_poly.entity_id
_entity_poly.type
_entity_poly.pdbx_seq_one_letter_code
_entity_poly.pdbx_strand_id
1 'polypeptide(L)'
;MATLPSRKQLPPAYEPASVEARIYQRWERGGYFKPRLVPGAEPYCIIMPPPNVTGELHLGHGLEDALTDALVRWHRMQGDATLWVPGEDHAGIATQNVIERELAKEGLTRHDIGREAFLERTWEWVRRYRARIVEQHKRLGASADWDYDVFTLDPRIVRAVRTTFVNLYRDGLIYRGLRMINWCPRCETALSDLEVEYEQEPAKLYYVRYPIVGEGGMPLPDAIVVATTRPETMVADTGVAVNPSDPRYEERIGRWVLLPLVGREIPVVADEAVDPEFGTGALKVTPGHDPNDWEIGQRHSLEVIVAIDLKGRMNDEAGPYAGLSVDEAREAIVRDLADEGFLERVEDIVHSVGRCSRCRTTVEPLPSEQWFVAVNKEYEPGVSLASAAAEAVRSGRIRIVPQRFVKVYLNWLENIRDWCISRQLWWGHQIPVWYCDCGETIVQVDDPDRCPKCGSAELRQDPDVLDTWFSSALAPHADLGWPDDTEELRIFYPTSDMQMGYDIMFFWCARMVMFGLYNMRHRGPDGAIPFRTVLFHGLIRDAKGEKMTKSKGNVVDPLVAAAKYGADAFRFGLLANTTLGQDQKYSDERLEAARNFANKLWNSARFVLMRLGEHRIRRPHPADRETYALEDRWILSRLEGLMEDVDSLFRAYQVGEVGRRIEEFLWNEFCDWYIEMAKVRLAAGDQRPLDVLGHVLDYSLRLLHPIMPFVTEELWQHLRDHLPNDVPEMLIVAWYPKSGANWRDPAAEEAMEHVIAVNRAIRNVRAEKRLPAGERPAVFLRAGDFRAALEETLAATATLSRCVPELLPAGAALPEGEFAFDRVADTEIAVALPAVDRSEERRRLERELAEAEEYVQRLRAQLANEQFVAKAPARVVEGVRRNLEEAEERAAGLRERLAAL
;
A
#
# COMPACT_ATOMS: atom_id res chain seq x y z
N MET A 1 -34.76 -37.31 -10.95
CA MET A 1 -35.56 -36.30 -10.21
C MET A 1 -35.25 -36.46 -8.73
N ALA A 2 -34.20 -35.80 -8.26
CA ALA A 2 -33.90 -35.70 -6.83
C ALA A 2 -34.60 -34.43 -6.32
N THR A 3 -35.42 -34.60 -5.29
CA THR A 3 -36.13 -33.54 -4.57
C THR A 3 -35.17 -32.43 -4.11
N LEU A 4 -35.41 -31.21 -4.58
CA LEU A 4 -34.76 -29.99 -4.10
C LEU A 4 -35.01 -29.84 -2.58
N PRO A 5 -33.98 -29.56 -1.76
CA PRO A 5 -34.17 -29.33 -0.34
C PRO A 5 -34.96 -28.03 -0.11
N SER A 6 -35.86 -28.03 0.89
CA SER A 6 -36.69 -26.88 1.27
C SER A 6 -35.88 -25.60 1.46
N ARG A 7 -36.38 -24.45 0.95
CA ARG A 7 -35.83 -23.09 1.11
C ARG A 7 -35.28 -22.88 2.53
N LYS A 8 -33.95 -22.94 2.70
CA LYS A 8 -33.30 -22.66 3.98
C LYS A 8 -33.38 -21.16 4.23
N GLN A 9 -34.18 -20.76 5.21
CA GLN A 9 -34.20 -19.39 5.71
C GLN A 9 -32.79 -18.98 6.14
N LEU A 10 -32.34 -17.78 5.73
CA LEU A 10 -31.03 -17.26 6.13
C LEU A 10 -30.90 -17.20 7.66
N PRO A 11 -29.75 -17.62 8.24
CA PRO A 11 -29.49 -17.51 9.67
C PRO A 11 -29.60 -16.06 10.17
N PRO A 12 -29.86 -15.85 11.48
CA PRO A 12 -30.00 -14.50 12.05
C PRO A 12 -28.74 -13.64 12.01
N ALA A 13 -27.55 -14.23 11.84
CA ALA A 13 -26.28 -13.53 11.74
C ALA A 13 -25.46 -14.07 10.55
N TYR A 14 -24.61 -13.22 9.97
CA TYR A 14 -23.69 -13.61 8.91
C TYR A 14 -22.48 -14.32 9.51
N GLU A 15 -22.20 -15.53 9.03
CA GLU A 15 -21.05 -16.34 9.44
C GLU A 15 -20.13 -16.57 8.23
N PRO A 16 -19.09 -15.73 8.03
CA PRO A 16 -18.27 -15.73 6.82
C PRO A 16 -17.65 -17.09 6.50
N ALA A 17 -17.19 -17.82 7.52
CA ALA A 17 -16.56 -19.14 7.38
C ALA A 17 -17.48 -20.20 6.73
N SER A 18 -18.81 -20.02 6.78
CA SER A 18 -19.79 -20.92 6.14
C SER A 18 -20.07 -20.60 4.67
N VAL A 19 -19.55 -19.47 4.19
CA VAL A 19 -19.88 -18.88 2.88
C VAL A 19 -18.65 -18.79 1.98
N GLU A 20 -17.58 -18.16 2.45
CA GLU A 20 -16.46 -17.68 1.63
C GLU A 20 -15.79 -18.78 0.80
N ALA A 21 -15.33 -19.85 1.45
CA ALA A 21 -14.62 -20.95 0.78
C ALA A 21 -15.51 -21.67 -0.25
N ARG A 22 -16.79 -21.89 0.07
CA ARG A 22 -17.75 -22.54 -0.84
C ARG A 22 -18.00 -21.70 -2.07
N ILE A 23 -18.16 -20.39 -1.90
CA ILE A 23 -18.37 -19.46 -3.02
C ILE A 23 -17.13 -19.39 -3.90
N TYR A 24 -15.94 -19.26 -3.30
CA TYR A 24 -14.69 -19.20 -4.06
C TYR A 24 -14.52 -20.42 -4.97
N GLN A 25 -14.72 -21.62 -4.41
CA GLN A 25 -14.66 -22.88 -5.17
C GLN A 25 -15.70 -22.96 -6.30
N ARG A 26 -16.84 -22.27 -6.17
CA ARG A 26 -17.85 -22.20 -7.24
C ARG A 26 -17.40 -21.23 -8.33
N TRP A 27 -16.80 -20.09 -7.96
CA TRP A 27 -16.25 -19.15 -8.94
C TRP A 27 -15.12 -19.78 -9.77
N GLU A 28 -14.17 -20.42 -9.10
CA GLU A 28 -13.01 -21.04 -9.74
C GLU A 28 -13.43 -22.19 -10.66
N ARG A 29 -14.24 -23.14 -10.17
CA ARG A 29 -14.70 -24.28 -10.99
C ARG A 29 -15.57 -23.87 -12.17
N GLY A 30 -16.30 -22.76 -12.04
CA GLY A 30 -17.11 -22.20 -13.12
C GLY A 30 -16.29 -21.42 -14.16
N GLY A 31 -14.99 -21.22 -13.94
CA GLY A 31 -14.13 -20.47 -14.85
C GLY A 31 -14.46 -18.98 -14.94
N TYR A 32 -15.12 -18.40 -13.92
CA TYR A 32 -15.61 -17.02 -13.95
C TYR A 32 -14.51 -15.96 -13.82
N PHE A 33 -13.25 -16.37 -13.60
CA PHE A 33 -12.10 -15.46 -13.55
C PHE A 33 -11.50 -15.22 -14.94
N LYS A 34 -11.76 -16.12 -15.89
CA LYS A 34 -11.20 -16.10 -17.24
C LYS A 34 -11.78 -14.94 -18.06
N PRO A 35 -10.98 -14.30 -18.93
CA PRO A 35 -11.47 -13.25 -19.81
C PRO A 35 -12.50 -13.82 -20.78
N ARG A 36 -13.61 -13.09 -20.97
CA ARG A 36 -14.57 -13.37 -22.04
C ARG A 36 -14.21 -12.53 -23.26
N LEU A 37 -13.57 -13.14 -24.25
CA LEU A 37 -13.22 -12.47 -25.50
C LEU A 37 -14.50 -12.25 -26.34
N VAL A 38 -15.03 -11.03 -26.30
CA VAL A 38 -16.14 -10.59 -27.15
C VAL A 38 -15.57 -9.68 -28.25
N PRO A 39 -15.85 -9.94 -29.54
CA PRO A 39 -15.39 -9.05 -30.61
C PRO A 39 -15.81 -7.60 -30.37
N GLY A 40 -14.83 -6.70 -30.31
CA GLY A 40 -15.04 -5.26 -30.07
C GLY A 40 -15.08 -4.82 -28.60
N ALA A 41 -15.00 -5.74 -27.63
CA ALA A 41 -14.78 -5.36 -26.23
C ALA A 41 -13.34 -4.91 -26.01
N GLU A 42 -13.14 -3.86 -25.22
CA GLU A 42 -11.80 -3.42 -24.85
C GLU A 42 -11.18 -4.41 -23.84
N PRO A 43 -9.91 -4.80 -24.03
CA PRO A 43 -9.21 -5.62 -23.06
C PRO A 43 -8.88 -4.80 -21.81
N TYR A 44 -9.12 -5.39 -20.64
CA TYR A 44 -8.66 -4.87 -19.37
C TYR A 44 -7.66 -5.84 -18.76
N CYS A 45 -6.37 -5.48 -18.73
CA CYS A 45 -5.32 -6.33 -18.18
C CYS A 45 -4.61 -5.66 -17.02
N ILE A 46 -4.40 -6.40 -15.92
CA ILE A 46 -3.50 -6.04 -14.84
C ILE A 46 -2.57 -7.23 -14.55
N ILE A 47 -1.29 -6.94 -14.31
CA ILE A 47 -0.33 -7.92 -13.77
C ILE A 47 -0.35 -7.81 -12.24
N MET A 48 -0.53 -8.92 -11.55
CA MET A 48 -0.35 -8.98 -10.10
C MET A 48 1.10 -8.65 -9.76
N PRO A 49 1.36 -7.66 -8.89
CA PRO A 49 2.66 -7.50 -8.25
C PRO A 49 3.14 -8.81 -7.64
N PRO A 50 4.14 -9.48 -8.23
CA PRO A 50 4.42 -10.85 -7.90
C PRO A 50 5.02 -10.90 -6.49
N PRO A 51 4.33 -11.47 -5.49
CA PRO A 51 4.87 -11.57 -4.14
C PRO A 51 6.17 -12.39 -4.14
N ASN A 52 7.13 -11.91 -3.35
CA ASN A 52 8.39 -12.61 -3.17
C ASN A 52 8.18 -13.94 -2.41
N VAL A 53 8.75 -15.03 -2.90
CA VAL A 53 8.74 -16.38 -2.27
C VAL A 53 9.62 -16.51 -1.01
N THR A 54 9.60 -15.48 -0.16
CA THR A 54 10.40 -15.35 1.07
C THR A 54 9.63 -15.73 2.33
N GLY A 55 8.38 -16.19 2.19
CA GLY A 55 7.49 -16.52 3.31
C GLY A 55 6.04 -16.23 2.94
N GLU A 56 5.22 -16.00 3.96
CA GLU A 56 3.79 -15.68 3.80
C GLU A 56 3.55 -14.24 3.35
N LEU A 57 2.34 -13.99 2.83
CA LEU A 57 1.81 -12.64 2.62
C LEU A 57 1.65 -11.89 3.95
N HIS A 58 1.51 -10.58 3.83
CA HIS A 58 1.23 -9.66 4.94
C HIS A 58 0.12 -8.69 4.53
N LEU A 59 -0.43 -7.92 5.48
CA LEU A 59 -1.51 -6.96 5.24
C LEU A 59 -1.34 -6.05 4.02
N GLY A 60 -0.12 -5.56 3.75
CA GLY A 60 0.17 -4.77 2.54
C GLY A 60 -0.23 -5.47 1.23
N HIS A 61 0.05 -6.77 1.09
CA HIS A 61 -0.39 -7.57 -0.07
C HIS A 61 -1.92 -7.67 -0.10
N GLY A 62 -2.57 -7.79 1.06
CA GLY A 62 -4.04 -7.82 1.14
C GLY A 62 -4.70 -6.52 0.68
N LEU A 63 -4.07 -5.36 0.90
CA LEU A 63 -4.54 -4.08 0.34
C LEU A 63 -4.38 -4.04 -1.18
N GLU A 64 -3.20 -4.46 -1.66
CA GLU A 64 -2.88 -4.52 -3.09
C GLU A 64 -3.86 -5.43 -3.84
N ASP A 65 -4.12 -6.62 -3.30
CA ASP A 65 -5.10 -7.57 -3.83
C ASP A 65 -6.51 -7.01 -3.82
N ALA A 66 -6.96 -6.44 -2.70
CA ALA A 66 -8.32 -5.94 -2.57
C ALA A 66 -8.57 -4.79 -3.56
N LEU A 67 -7.59 -3.92 -3.76
CA LEU A 67 -7.69 -2.78 -4.67
C LEU A 67 -7.70 -3.25 -6.13
N THR A 68 -6.74 -4.10 -6.51
CA THR A 68 -6.65 -4.66 -7.86
C THR A 68 -7.91 -5.47 -8.20
N ASP A 69 -8.33 -6.35 -7.31
CA ASP A 69 -9.49 -7.21 -7.52
C ASP A 69 -10.80 -6.43 -7.61
N ALA A 70 -10.93 -5.29 -6.92
CA ALA A 70 -12.08 -4.40 -7.07
C ALA A 70 -12.15 -3.82 -8.49
N LEU A 71 -11.04 -3.37 -9.05
CA LEU A 71 -11.00 -2.88 -10.44
C LEU A 71 -11.28 -4.01 -11.44
N VAL A 72 -10.67 -5.18 -11.24
CA VAL A 72 -10.86 -6.37 -12.07
C VAL A 72 -12.32 -6.81 -12.07
N ARG A 73 -12.97 -6.90 -10.91
CA ARG A 73 -14.40 -7.25 -10.81
C ARG A 73 -15.28 -6.20 -11.45
N TRP A 74 -14.99 -4.92 -11.22
CA TRP A 74 -15.73 -3.84 -11.85
C TRP A 74 -15.68 -3.94 -13.38
N HIS A 75 -14.50 -3.97 -13.99
CA HIS A 75 -14.33 -4.12 -15.44
C HIS A 75 -14.96 -5.42 -16.00
N ARG A 76 -14.82 -6.54 -15.29
CA ARG A 76 -15.47 -7.80 -15.68
C ARG A 76 -16.99 -7.66 -15.73
N MET A 77 -17.58 -7.01 -14.73
CA MET A 77 -19.02 -6.75 -14.66
C MET A 77 -19.48 -5.66 -15.65
N GLN A 78 -18.58 -4.81 -16.14
CA GLN A 78 -18.84 -3.87 -17.25
C GLN A 78 -18.97 -4.59 -18.60
N GLY A 79 -18.45 -5.81 -18.71
CA GLY A 79 -18.42 -6.60 -19.93
C GLY A 79 -17.09 -6.53 -20.69
N ASP A 80 -16.06 -5.92 -20.10
CA ASP A 80 -14.74 -5.83 -20.70
C ASP A 80 -14.06 -7.21 -20.71
N ALA A 81 -13.15 -7.42 -21.67
CA ALA A 81 -12.34 -8.63 -21.69
C ALA A 81 -11.27 -8.52 -20.59
N THR A 82 -11.61 -8.93 -19.37
CA THR A 82 -10.78 -8.70 -18.18
C THR A 82 -9.87 -9.88 -17.85
N LEU A 83 -8.55 -9.64 -17.81
CA LEU A 83 -7.52 -10.57 -17.38
C LEU A 83 -6.73 -10.00 -16.20
N TRP A 84 -6.64 -10.75 -15.11
CA TRP A 84 -5.71 -10.46 -14.02
C TRP A 84 -4.73 -11.63 -13.91
N VAL A 85 -3.46 -11.35 -14.23
CA VAL A 85 -2.39 -12.35 -14.31
C VAL A 85 -1.75 -12.52 -12.94
N PRO A 86 -1.87 -13.68 -12.28
CA PRO A 86 -1.17 -13.98 -11.03
C PRO A 86 0.25 -14.47 -11.31
N GLY A 87 1.13 -14.32 -10.32
CA GLY A 87 2.46 -14.93 -10.34
C GLY A 87 3.27 -14.60 -9.10
N GLU A 88 4.44 -15.21 -8.96
CA GLU A 88 5.36 -14.98 -7.85
C GLU A 88 6.79 -14.71 -8.31
N ASP A 89 7.53 -13.99 -7.46
CA ASP A 89 8.93 -13.64 -7.73
C ASP A 89 9.87 -14.52 -6.92
N HIS A 90 10.87 -15.11 -7.60
CA HIS A 90 11.97 -15.85 -7.02
C HIS A 90 12.77 -15.03 -5.99
N ALA A 91 12.75 -13.70 -6.11
CA ALA A 91 13.31 -12.74 -5.15
C ALA A 91 14.80 -12.89 -4.82
N GLY A 92 15.57 -13.58 -5.69
CA GLY A 92 17.04 -13.71 -5.67
C GLY A 92 17.66 -13.68 -4.27
N ILE A 93 18.31 -12.55 -3.95
CA ILE A 93 19.01 -12.31 -2.67
C ILE A 93 18.12 -12.51 -1.44
N ALA A 94 16.84 -12.17 -1.52
CA ALA A 94 15.92 -12.26 -0.39
C ALA A 94 15.58 -13.72 -0.08
N THR A 95 15.28 -14.53 -1.10
CA THR A 95 15.02 -15.97 -0.92
C THR A 95 16.28 -16.69 -0.48
N GLN A 96 17.43 -16.41 -1.11
CA GLN A 96 18.72 -16.98 -0.71
C GLN A 96 19.04 -16.69 0.76
N ASN A 97 18.83 -15.45 1.23
CA ASN A 97 19.01 -15.10 2.64
C ASN A 97 18.10 -15.87 3.59
N VAL A 98 16.87 -16.19 3.17
CA VAL A 98 15.96 -17.01 3.98
C VAL A 98 16.48 -18.44 4.09
N ILE A 99 16.92 -19.04 2.98
CA ILE A 99 17.49 -20.40 2.99
C ILE A 99 18.77 -20.46 3.83
N GLU A 100 19.65 -19.47 3.71
CA GLU A 100 20.86 -19.39 4.55
C GLU A 100 20.52 -19.28 6.04
N ARG A 101 19.46 -18.56 6.42
CA ARG A 101 18.99 -18.50 7.81
C ARG A 101 18.43 -19.84 8.29
N GLU A 102 17.74 -20.59 7.44
CA GLU A 102 17.29 -21.95 7.78
C GLU A 102 18.47 -22.90 7.95
N LEU A 103 19.49 -22.82 7.07
CA LEU A 103 20.73 -23.61 7.21
C LEU A 103 21.49 -23.25 8.48
N ALA A 104 21.55 -21.97 8.84
CA ALA A 104 22.23 -21.52 10.06
C ALA A 104 21.61 -22.12 11.34
N LYS A 105 20.29 -22.41 11.35
CA LYS A 105 19.63 -23.12 12.47
C LYS A 105 20.12 -24.56 12.62
N GLU A 106 20.63 -25.15 11.55
CA GLU A 106 21.25 -26.48 11.52
C GLU A 106 22.76 -26.42 11.77
N GLY A 107 23.33 -25.23 11.96
CA GLY A 107 24.78 -25.02 12.08
C GLY A 107 25.53 -25.17 10.75
N LEU A 108 24.83 -25.08 9.61
CA LEU A 108 25.38 -25.21 8.27
C LEU A 108 25.40 -23.85 7.54
N THR A 109 26.31 -23.73 6.59
CA THR A 109 26.36 -22.65 5.60
C THR A 109 26.04 -23.19 4.20
N ARG A 110 25.77 -22.30 3.24
CA ARG A 110 25.60 -22.70 1.83
C ARG A 110 26.84 -23.44 1.29
N HIS A 111 28.03 -23.07 1.75
CA HIS A 111 29.29 -23.64 1.28
C HIS A 111 29.51 -25.07 1.79
N ASP A 112 28.97 -25.41 2.97
CA ASP A 112 29.07 -26.77 3.53
C ASP A 112 28.28 -27.80 2.71
N ILE A 113 27.20 -27.38 2.04
CA ILE A 113 26.32 -28.27 1.27
C ILE A 113 26.56 -28.20 -0.25
N GLY A 114 27.26 -27.16 -0.72
CA GLY A 114 27.51 -26.94 -2.15
C GLY A 114 26.29 -26.39 -2.93
N ARG A 115 26.55 -25.94 -4.17
CA ARG A 115 25.55 -25.22 -4.99
C ARG A 115 24.34 -26.07 -5.35
N GLU A 116 24.55 -27.32 -5.76
CA GLU A 116 23.46 -28.21 -6.21
C GLU A 116 22.46 -28.48 -5.08
N ALA A 117 22.94 -28.91 -3.91
CA ALA A 117 22.08 -29.18 -2.75
C ALA A 117 21.40 -27.90 -2.24
N PHE A 118 22.09 -26.75 -2.29
CA PHE A 118 21.49 -25.46 -1.94
C PHE A 118 20.33 -25.10 -2.88
N LEU A 119 20.50 -25.28 -4.19
CA LEU A 119 19.46 -25.02 -5.18
C LEU A 119 18.27 -25.96 -4.99
N GLU A 120 18.49 -27.25 -4.75
CA GLU A 120 17.44 -28.22 -4.48
C GLU A 120 16.60 -27.80 -3.27
N ARG A 121 17.26 -27.43 -2.16
CA ARG A 121 16.61 -26.96 -0.95
C ARG A 121 15.85 -25.64 -1.14
N THR A 122 16.37 -24.76 -1.98
CA THR A 122 15.68 -23.52 -2.36
C THR A 122 14.42 -23.82 -3.17
N TRP A 123 14.47 -24.77 -4.11
CA TRP A 123 13.29 -25.19 -4.86
C TRP A 123 12.22 -25.88 -4.00
N GLU A 124 12.60 -26.65 -2.97
CA GLU A 124 11.66 -27.20 -2.00
C GLU A 124 10.91 -26.10 -1.24
N TRP A 125 11.64 -25.05 -0.82
CA TRP A 125 11.04 -23.88 -0.20
C TRP A 125 10.07 -23.17 -1.14
N VAL A 126 10.48 -22.90 -2.38
CA VAL A 126 9.65 -22.27 -3.41
C VAL A 126 8.34 -23.04 -3.61
N ARG A 127 8.40 -24.36 -3.82
CA ARG A 127 7.20 -25.19 -4.00
C ARG A 127 6.22 -25.07 -2.84
N ARG A 128 6.74 -25.04 -1.60
CA ARG A 128 5.92 -24.90 -0.39
C ARG A 128 5.26 -23.53 -0.30
N TYR A 129 6.03 -22.46 -0.50
CA TYR A 129 5.54 -21.11 -0.26
C TYR A 129 4.71 -20.55 -1.41
N ARG A 130 4.97 -20.93 -2.67
CA ARG A 130 4.08 -20.60 -3.80
C ARG A 130 2.66 -21.14 -3.55
N ALA A 131 2.54 -22.43 -3.23
CA ALA A 131 1.24 -23.04 -2.91
C ALA A 131 0.52 -22.32 -1.76
N ARG A 132 1.26 -21.85 -0.76
CA ARG A 132 0.69 -21.09 0.37
C ARG A 132 0.26 -19.69 -0.03
N ILE A 133 1.07 -18.97 -0.80
CA ILE A 133 0.77 -17.61 -1.30
C ILE A 133 -0.52 -17.65 -2.15
N VAL A 134 -0.61 -18.59 -3.08
CA VAL A 134 -1.82 -18.83 -3.89
C VAL A 134 -3.04 -19.07 -2.98
N GLU A 135 -2.94 -19.94 -1.98
CA GLU A 135 -4.04 -20.19 -1.04
C GLU A 135 -4.42 -18.93 -0.25
N GLN A 136 -3.45 -18.09 0.16
CA GLN A 136 -3.73 -16.82 0.83
C GLN A 136 -4.54 -15.89 -0.08
N HIS A 137 -4.12 -15.67 -1.33
CA HIS A 137 -4.87 -14.86 -2.30
C HIS A 137 -6.28 -15.41 -2.53
N LYS A 138 -6.42 -16.72 -2.72
CA LYS A 138 -7.73 -17.38 -2.92
C LYS A 138 -8.66 -17.16 -1.73
N ARG A 139 -8.17 -17.34 -0.51
CA ARG A 139 -8.96 -17.10 0.71
C ARG A 139 -9.32 -15.64 0.94
N LEU A 140 -8.53 -14.70 0.41
CA LEU A 140 -8.86 -13.27 0.39
C LEU A 140 -9.79 -12.88 -0.78
N GLY A 141 -10.19 -13.84 -1.61
CA GLY A 141 -11.16 -13.64 -2.69
C GLY A 141 -10.59 -13.05 -3.97
N ALA A 142 -9.28 -13.13 -4.21
CA ALA A 142 -8.66 -12.69 -5.46
C ALA A 142 -9.27 -13.44 -6.66
N SER A 143 -9.81 -12.72 -7.64
CA SER A 143 -10.40 -13.27 -8.87
C SER A 143 -9.42 -13.28 -10.05
N ALA A 144 -8.17 -13.61 -9.77
CA ALA A 144 -7.11 -13.79 -10.76
C ALA A 144 -7.30 -15.08 -11.56
N ASP A 145 -6.80 -15.11 -12.79
CA ASP A 145 -6.85 -16.31 -13.62
C ASP A 145 -5.67 -17.24 -13.29
N TRP A 146 -5.90 -18.18 -12.37
CA TRP A 146 -4.87 -19.10 -11.87
C TRP A 146 -4.30 -20.06 -12.94
N ASP A 147 -4.89 -20.14 -14.13
CA ASP A 147 -4.30 -20.89 -15.24
C ASP A 147 -3.03 -20.20 -15.78
N TYR A 148 -2.84 -18.91 -15.49
CA TYR A 148 -1.67 -18.14 -15.92
C TYR A 148 -0.51 -18.15 -14.92
N ASP A 149 -0.70 -18.67 -13.70
CA ASP A 149 0.22 -18.60 -12.57
C ASP A 149 1.70 -18.67 -12.98
N VAL A 150 2.35 -17.51 -12.99
CA VAL A 150 3.70 -17.31 -13.51
C VAL A 150 4.71 -17.35 -12.38
N PHE A 151 5.83 -18.05 -12.55
CA PHE A 151 7.00 -17.86 -11.70
C PHE A 151 8.15 -17.25 -12.48
N THR A 152 8.90 -16.31 -11.86
CA THR A 152 9.97 -15.61 -12.58
C THR A 152 11.08 -16.54 -13.08
N LEU A 153 11.25 -17.74 -12.52
CA LEU A 153 12.19 -18.76 -13.03
C LEU A 153 11.54 -19.85 -13.91
N ASP A 154 10.29 -19.68 -14.33
CA ASP A 154 9.67 -20.58 -15.30
C ASP A 154 10.43 -20.55 -16.64
N PRO A 155 10.51 -21.67 -17.39
CA PRO A 155 11.26 -21.74 -18.64
C PRO A 155 10.92 -20.64 -19.65
N ARG A 156 9.65 -20.24 -19.76
CA ARG A 156 9.21 -19.15 -20.64
C ARG A 156 9.80 -17.80 -20.21
N ILE A 157 9.83 -17.51 -18.91
CA ILE A 157 10.35 -16.25 -18.37
C ILE A 157 11.88 -16.24 -18.44
N VAL A 158 12.53 -17.38 -18.17
CA VAL A 158 13.98 -17.53 -18.37
C VAL A 158 14.38 -17.22 -19.81
N ARG A 159 13.61 -17.70 -20.80
CA ARG A 159 13.86 -17.40 -22.22
C ARG A 159 13.69 -15.91 -22.53
N ALA A 160 12.68 -15.26 -21.97
CA ALA A 160 12.45 -13.81 -22.06
C ALA A 160 13.64 -13.03 -21.51
N VAL A 161 14.06 -13.33 -20.28
CA VAL A 161 15.20 -12.70 -19.60
C VAL A 161 16.48 -12.84 -20.43
N ARG A 162 16.77 -14.06 -20.91
CA ARG A 162 17.95 -14.32 -21.76
C ARG A 162 17.88 -13.55 -23.08
N THR A 163 16.70 -13.44 -23.68
CA THR A 163 16.48 -12.68 -24.91
C THR A 163 16.70 -11.18 -24.70
N THR A 164 16.16 -10.60 -23.62
CA THR A 164 16.43 -9.19 -23.28
C THR A 164 17.90 -8.94 -23.03
N PHE A 165 18.58 -9.80 -22.26
CA PHE A 165 20.02 -9.67 -22.01
C PHE A 165 20.82 -9.66 -23.33
N VAL A 166 20.59 -10.64 -24.19
CA VAL A 166 21.32 -10.79 -25.45
C VAL A 166 21.05 -9.61 -26.40
N ASN A 167 19.81 -9.12 -26.47
CA ASN A 167 19.47 -7.97 -27.29
C ASN A 167 20.16 -6.69 -26.79
N LEU A 168 20.07 -6.42 -25.49
CA LEU A 168 20.73 -5.25 -24.89
C LEU A 168 22.26 -5.34 -25.05
N TYR A 169 22.86 -6.53 -24.91
CA TYR A 169 24.28 -6.73 -25.15
C TYR A 169 24.67 -6.43 -26.61
N ARG A 170 23.89 -6.93 -27.58
CA ARG A 170 24.13 -6.67 -29.02
C ARG A 170 24.01 -5.19 -29.38
N ASP A 171 23.08 -4.47 -28.75
CA ASP A 171 22.92 -3.03 -28.92
C ASP A 171 23.96 -2.22 -28.11
N GLY A 172 24.88 -2.90 -27.42
CA GLY A 172 25.92 -2.30 -26.59
C GLY A 172 25.40 -1.60 -25.33
N LEU A 173 24.15 -1.86 -24.95
CA LEU A 173 23.52 -1.35 -23.73
C LEU A 173 23.84 -2.19 -22.50
N ILE A 174 24.30 -3.44 -22.67
CA ILE A 174 24.93 -4.23 -21.60
C ILE A 174 26.43 -4.30 -21.86
N TYR A 175 27.22 -4.05 -20.82
CA TYR A 175 28.67 -4.18 -20.86
C TYR A 175 29.20 -4.72 -19.54
N ARG A 176 30.43 -5.24 -19.56
CA ARG A 176 31.19 -5.62 -18.37
C ARG A 176 32.27 -4.58 -18.12
N GLY A 177 32.43 -4.12 -16.88
CA GLY A 177 33.43 -3.11 -16.54
C GLY A 177 33.81 -3.12 -15.06
N LEU A 178 35.00 -2.60 -14.77
CA LEU A 178 35.49 -2.39 -13.40
C LEU A 178 34.89 -1.09 -12.85
N ARG A 179 34.14 -1.20 -11.75
CA ARG A 179 33.60 -0.04 -11.02
C ARG A 179 33.66 -0.26 -9.52
N MET A 180 33.63 0.83 -8.78
CA MET A 180 33.31 0.80 -7.36
C MET A 180 31.89 0.28 -7.18
N ILE A 181 31.73 -0.81 -6.43
CA ILE A 181 30.42 -1.39 -6.12
C ILE A 181 30.20 -1.44 -4.61
N ASN A 182 28.93 -1.47 -4.22
CA ASN A 182 28.55 -1.75 -2.85
C ASN A 182 28.65 -3.26 -2.62
N TRP A 183 29.66 -3.73 -1.88
CA TRP A 183 29.83 -5.14 -1.57
C TRP A 183 29.29 -5.47 -0.18
N CYS A 184 28.54 -6.57 -0.06
CA CYS A 184 28.17 -7.10 1.25
C CYS A 184 29.11 -8.26 1.62
N PRO A 185 30.03 -8.10 2.58
CA PRO A 185 31.00 -9.16 2.93
C PRO A 185 30.33 -10.39 3.57
N ARG A 186 29.13 -10.23 4.13
CA ARG A 186 28.36 -11.34 4.72
C ARG A 186 27.54 -12.12 3.70
N CYS A 187 26.94 -11.45 2.71
CA CYS A 187 26.21 -12.13 1.63
C CYS A 187 27.14 -12.59 0.50
N GLU A 188 28.35 -12.01 0.45
CA GLU A 188 29.37 -12.15 -0.60
C GLU A 188 28.80 -11.84 -2.00
N THR A 189 28.17 -10.67 -2.15
CA THR A 189 27.61 -10.22 -3.42
C THR A 189 27.63 -8.70 -3.52
N ALA A 190 27.72 -8.20 -4.76
CA ALA A 190 27.43 -6.82 -5.08
C ALA A 190 25.95 -6.47 -4.79
N LEU A 191 25.71 -5.22 -4.41
CA LEU A 191 24.41 -4.60 -4.17
C LEU A 191 24.24 -3.40 -5.10
N SER A 192 23.01 -3.13 -5.54
CA SER A 192 22.69 -1.84 -6.15
C SER A 192 22.62 -0.73 -5.10
N ASP A 193 22.77 0.53 -5.50
CA ASP A 193 22.65 1.69 -4.59
C ASP A 193 21.32 1.70 -3.83
N LEU A 194 20.24 1.23 -4.47
CA LEU A 194 18.92 1.16 -3.87
C LEU A 194 18.80 0.06 -2.79
N GLU A 195 19.73 -0.91 -2.76
CA GLU A 195 19.74 -2.01 -1.78
C GLU A 195 20.58 -1.68 -0.53
N VAL A 196 21.16 -0.48 -0.46
CA VAL A 196 21.92 0.04 0.68
C VAL A 196 21.06 1.00 1.48
N GLU A 197 20.89 0.73 2.78
CA GLU A 197 20.20 1.61 3.73
C GLU A 197 21.25 2.36 4.54
N TYR A 198 21.13 3.69 4.63
CA TYR A 198 22.05 4.51 5.41
C TYR A 198 21.48 4.79 6.81
N GLU A 199 22.27 4.52 7.84
CA GLU A 199 21.92 4.73 9.24
C GLU A 199 22.92 5.72 9.89
N GLN A 200 22.41 6.63 10.72
CA GLN A 200 23.24 7.60 11.45
C GLN A 200 23.73 6.96 12.74
N GLU A 201 25.04 6.83 12.91
CA GLU A 201 25.65 6.15 14.05
C GLU A 201 26.76 7.01 14.69
N PRO A 202 26.95 6.97 16.02
CA PRO A 202 28.12 7.55 16.65
C PRO A 202 29.40 6.90 16.12
N ALA A 203 30.34 7.72 15.66
CA ALA A 203 31.62 7.30 15.12
C ALA A 203 32.74 8.22 15.62
N LYS A 204 33.98 7.89 15.25
CA LYS A 204 35.16 8.70 15.56
C LYS A 204 35.76 9.26 14.29
N LEU A 205 36.20 10.52 14.35
CA LEU A 205 36.99 11.17 13.33
C LEU A 205 38.45 11.26 13.82
N TYR A 206 39.34 10.58 13.11
CA TYR A 206 40.76 10.46 13.44
C TYR A 206 41.57 11.48 12.63
N TYR A 207 42.42 12.24 13.30
CA TYR A 207 43.33 13.20 12.69
C TYR A 207 44.73 12.61 12.63
N VAL A 208 45.18 12.26 11.42
CA VAL A 208 46.41 11.49 11.20
C VAL A 208 47.43 12.34 10.44
N ARG A 209 48.67 12.36 10.92
CA ARG A 209 49.78 13.14 10.36
C ARG A 209 50.50 12.33 9.28
N TYR A 210 50.57 12.87 8.06
CA TYR A 210 51.30 12.33 6.92
C TYR A 210 52.56 13.18 6.68
N PRO A 211 53.76 12.71 7.07
CA PRO A 211 54.99 13.48 6.95
C PRO A 211 55.32 13.84 5.50
N ILE A 212 55.80 15.05 5.24
CA ILE A 212 56.28 15.43 3.91
C ILE A 212 57.62 14.77 3.63
N VAL A 213 57.76 14.22 2.42
CA VAL A 213 59.01 13.64 1.94
C VAL A 213 59.95 14.75 1.47
N GLY A 214 61.15 14.82 2.05
CA GLY A 214 62.22 15.73 1.66
C GLY A 214 63.12 15.16 0.57
N GLU A 215 64.15 15.92 0.16
CA GLU A 215 65.13 15.45 -0.82
C GLU A 215 65.82 14.16 -0.34
N GLY A 216 65.80 13.12 -1.19
CA GLY A 216 66.38 11.80 -0.89
C GLY A 216 65.44 10.82 -0.17
N GLY A 217 64.14 11.10 -0.09
CA GLY A 217 63.13 10.15 0.44
C GLY A 217 62.95 10.17 1.96
N MET A 218 63.59 11.13 2.66
CA MET A 218 63.54 11.20 4.13
C MET A 218 62.35 12.04 4.62
N PRO A 219 61.57 11.59 5.62
CA PRO A 219 60.45 12.34 6.16
C PRO A 219 60.94 13.61 6.89
N LEU A 220 60.31 14.74 6.60
CA LEU A 220 60.51 16.02 7.28
C LEU A 220 59.65 16.09 8.56
N PRO A 221 59.99 16.98 9.52
CA PRO A 221 59.12 17.26 10.68
C PRO A 221 57.75 17.82 10.31
N ASP A 222 57.67 18.39 9.11
CA ASP A 222 56.48 18.97 8.52
C ASP A 222 55.55 17.87 7.97
N ALA A 223 54.24 18.02 8.16
CA ALA A 223 53.26 17.00 7.81
C ALA A 223 51.94 17.62 7.35
N ILE A 224 51.18 16.86 6.58
CA ILE A 224 49.77 17.16 6.29
C ILE A 224 48.91 16.33 7.25
N VAL A 225 47.98 16.98 7.94
CA VAL A 225 47.03 16.29 8.82
C VAL A 225 45.77 15.99 8.02
N VAL A 226 45.39 14.72 7.96
CA VAL A 226 44.17 14.26 7.29
C VAL A 226 43.13 13.85 8.34
N ALA A 227 41.86 14.15 8.08
CA ALA A 227 40.75 13.67 8.88
C ALA A 227 40.08 12.45 8.21
N THR A 228 39.87 11.35 8.94
CA THR A 228 39.17 10.17 8.41
C THR A 228 38.35 9.44 9.47
N THR A 229 37.23 8.84 9.08
CA THR A 229 36.44 7.92 9.90
C THR A 229 36.87 6.46 9.75
N ARG A 230 37.73 6.15 8.76
CA ARG A 230 38.14 4.79 8.39
C ARG A 230 39.67 4.65 8.36
N PRO A 231 40.37 4.75 9.50
CA PRO A 231 41.83 4.64 9.52
C PRO A 231 42.32 3.28 9.02
N GLU A 232 41.50 2.22 9.11
CA GLU A 232 41.85 0.91 8.56
C GLU A 232 42.04 0.88 7.04
N THR A 233 41.43 1.84 6.32
CA THR A 233 41.60 1.95 4.86
C THR A 233 42.89 2.67 4.46
N MET A 234 43.56 3.36 5.40
CA MET A 234 44.72 4.21 5.09
C MET A 234 45.89 3.43 4.49
N VAL A 235 46.02 2.14 4.82
CA VAL A 235 47.08 1.27 4.29
C VAL A 235 47.03 1.13 2.75
N ALA A 236 45.87 1.42 2.17
CA ALA A 236 45.63 1.44 0.73
C ALA A 236 45.63 2.85 0.12
N ASP A 237 46.03 3.88 0.85
CA ASP A 237 46.10 5.24 0.31
C ASP A 237 47.10 5.31 -0.83
N THR A 238 46.71 6.07 -1.85
CA THR A 238 47.53 6.36 -3.02
C THR A 238 47.62 7.86 -3.33
N GLY A 239 47.04 8.70 -2.48
CA GLY A 239 47.22 10.16 -2.52
C GLY A 239 46.61 10.85 -1.31
N VAL A 240 46.93 12.14 -1.17
CA VAL A 240 46.23 13.08 -0.27
C VAL A 240 45.66 14.21 -1.12
N ALA A 241 44.34 14.42 -1.07
CA ALA A 241 43.67 15.47 -1.81
C ALA A 241 43.45 16.70 -0.92
N VAL A 242 43.68 17.88 -1.49
CA VAL A 242 43.40 19.19 -0.88
C VAL A 242 42.62 20.04 -1.88
N ASN A 243 41.80 20.96 -1.39
CA ASN A 243 41.09 21.87 -2.29
C ASN A 243 42.08 22.88 -2.92
N PRO A 244 42.06 23.10 -4.25
CA PRO A 244 42.95 24.06 -4.91
C PRO A 244 42.76 25.50 -4.43
N SER A 245 41.59 25.84 -3.87
CA SER A 245 41.24 27.17 -3.36
C SER A 245 41.64 27.38 -1.89
N ASP A 246 42.21 26.37 -1.25
CA ASP A 246 42.59 26.45 0.16
C ASP A 246 44.05 26.95 0.32
N PRO A 247 44.24 28.21 0.79
CA PRO A 247 45.56 28.81 0.88
C PRO A 247 46.49 28.09 1.89
N ARG A 248 45.95 27.23 2.77
CA ARG A 248 46.74 26.44 3.71
C ARG A 248 47.63 25.39 3.01
N TYR A 249 47.22 24.93 1.83
CA TYR A 249 47.85 23.81 1.14
C TYR A 249 48.43 24.13 -0.24
N GLU A 250 48.33 25.38 -0.72
CA GLU A 250 48.85 25.81 -2.03
C GLU A 250 50.31 25.35 -2.29
N GLU A 251 51.20 25.56 -1.32
CA GLU A 251 52.63 25.17 -1.44
C GLU A 251 52.89 23.66 -1.25
N ARG A 252 51.86 22.90 -0.88
CA ARG A 252 51.92 21.45 -0.60
C ARG A 252 51.47 20.62 -1.81
N ILE A 253 50.70 21.20 -2.73
CA ILE A 253 50.24 20.52 -3.96
C ILE A 253 51.46 20.10 -4.79
N GLY A 254 51.45 18.85 -5.26
CA GLY A 254 52.54 18.25 -6.04
C GLY A 254 53.74 17.76 -5.21
N ARG A 255 53.73 17.97 -3.88
CA ARG A 255 54.70 17.32 -2.99
C ARG A 255 54.30 15.87 -2.73
N TRP A 256 55.23 15.12 -2.17
CA TRP A 256 55.03 13.74 -1.73
C TRP A 256 54.94 13.69 -0.21
N VAL A 257 54.09 12.82 0.30
CA VAL A 257 53.99 12.49 1.72
C VAL A 257 54.24 11.01 1.94
N LEU A 258 54.76 10.67 3.12
CA LEU A 258 54.95 9.30 3.55
C LEU A 258 53.66 8.82 4.20
N LEU A 259 53.11 7.72 3.70
CA LEU A 259 51.98 7.03 4.31
C LEU A 259 52.43 6.41 5.65
N PRO A 260 51.86 6.82 6.81
CA PRO A 260 52.22 6.24 8.10
C PRO A 260 52.03 4.72 8.14
N LEU A 261 52.86 4.04 8.96
CA LEU A 261 52.88 2.58 9.18
C LEU A 261 53.32 1.72 7.97
N VAL A 262 52.92 2.10 6.75
CA VAL A 262 53.26 1.38 5.51
C VAL A 262 54.56 1.89 4.89
N GLY A 263 54.85 3.19 5.02
CA GLY A 263 56.07 3.81 4.47
C GLY A 263 56.04 4.03 2.95
N ARG A 264 54.87 4.01 2.32
CA ARG A 264 54.69 4.28 0.88
C ARG A 264 54.73 5.79 0.63
N GLU A 265 55.45 6.23 -0.40
CA GLU A 265 55.38 7.64 -0.85
C GLU A 265 54.14 7.85 -1.72
N ILE A 266 53.30 8.82 -1.37
CA ILE A 266 52.07 9.16 -2.11
C ILE A 266 51.99 10.67 -2.42
N PRO A 267 51.45 11.06 -3.58
CA PRO A 267 51.38 12.46 -3.99
C PRO A 267 50.28 13.24 -3.28
N VAL A 268 50.49 14.55 -3.15
CA VAL A 268 49.45 15.53 -2.76
C VAL A 268 48.83 16.11 -4.02
N VAL A 269 47.53 15.90 -4.22
CA VAL A 269 46.78 16.31 -5.42
C VAL A 269 45.77 17.41 -5.08
N ALA A 270 45.45 18.26 -6.06
CA ALA A 270 44.48 19.34 -5.92
C ALA A 270 43.15 18.94 -6.57
N ASP A 271 42.10 18.76 -5.77
CA ASP A 271 40.78 18.33 -6.24
C ASP A 271 39.66 19.17 -5.59
N GLU A 272 38.74 19.68 -6.40
CA GLU A 272 37.63 20.55 -5.96
C GLU A 272 36.58 19.81 -5.13
N ALA A 273 36.55 18.46 -5.17
CA ALA A 273 35.63 17.65 -4.37
C ALA A 273 35.95 17.70 -2.86
N VAL A 274 37.15 18.17 -2.47
CA VAL A 274 37.54 18.31 -1.07
C VAL A 274 36.91 19.55 -0.47
N ASP A 275 36.17 19.39 0.64
CA ASP A 275 35.59 20.49 1.41
C ASP A 275 36.67 21.14 2.31
N PRO A 276 37.03 22.43 2.12
CA PRO A 276 38.00 23.12 2.96
C PRO A 276 37.54 23.26 4.43
N GLU A 277 36.23 23.29 4.69
CA GLU A 277 35.68 23.50 6.03
C GLU A 277 35.60 22.20 6.84
N PHE A 278 35.59 21.03 6.18
CA PHE A 278 35.49 19.75 6.86
C PHE A 278 36.85 19.25 7.37
N GLY A 279 36.91 18.89 8.66
CA GLY A 279 38.10 18.31 9.26
C GLY A 279 39.29 19.27 9.22
N THR A 280 40.29 18.97 8.39
CA THR A 280 41.47 19.81 8.17
C THR A 280 41.46 20.55 6.82
N GLY A 281 40.55 20.20 5.91
CA GLY A 281 40.63 20.58 4.50
C GLY A 281 41.56 19.69 3.66
N ALA A 282 42.12 18.61 4.25
CA ALA A 282 42.88 17.58 3.56
C ALA A 282 42.26 16.19 3.78
N LEU A 283 42.12 15.43 2.70
CA LEU A 283 41.45 14.14 2.64
C LEU A 283 42.43 13.05 2.17
N LYS A 284 42.48 11.91 2.85
CA LYS A 284 43.17 10.72 2.32
C LYS A 284 42.41 10.20 1.11
N VAL A 285 43.11 9.81 0.05
CA VAL A 285 42.49 9.24 -1.14
C VAL A 285 42.81 7.76 -1.18
N THR A 286 41.78 6.93 -0.96
CA THR A 286 41.84 5.48 -1.03
C THR A 286 40.93 4.96 -2.16
N PRO A 287 41.36 5.00 -3.44
CA PRO A 287 40.49 4.65 -4.56
C PRO A 287 39.89 3.25 -4.46
N GLY A 288 40.55 2.31 -3.78
CA GLY A 288 40.04 0.94 -3.61
C GLY A 288 38.90 0.76 -2.61
N HIS A 289 38.53 1.76 -1.79
CA HIS A 289 37.62 1.56 -0.65
C HIS A 289 36.59 2.68 -0.41
N ASP A 290 36.54 3.70 -1.25
CA ASP A 290 35.54 4.78 -1.15
C ASP A 290 35.12 5.29 -2.54
N PRO A 291 33.81 5.50 -2.80
CA PRO A 291 33.33 5.98 -4.10
C PRO A 291 33.82 7.37 -4.50
N ASN A 292 33.95 8.31 -3.56
CA ASN A 292 34.47 9.65 -3.85
C ASN A 292 35.97 9.57 -4.13
N ASP A 293 36.71 8.80 -3.33
CA ASP A 293 38.15 8.59 -3.53
C ASP A 293 38.42 7.86 -4.87
N TRP A 294 37.54 6.96 -5.30
CA TRP A 294 37.61 6.31 -6.61
C TRP A 294 37.48 7.33 -7.75
N GLU A 295 36.58 8.31 -7.63
CA GLU A 295 36.44 9.38 -8.62
C GLU A 295 37.66 10.32 -8.64
N ILE A 296 38.16 10.72 -7.46
CA ILE A 296 39.40 11.52 -7.32
C ILE A 296 40.59 10.75 -7.93
N GLY A 297 40.73 9.48 -7.59
CA GLY A 297 41.78 8.60 -8.09
C GLY A 297 41.78 8.51 -9.61
N GLN A 298 40.60 8.40 -10.23
CA GLN A 298 40.49 8.44 -11.70
C GLN A 298 40.89 9.79 -12.29
N ARG A 299 40.45 10.92 -11.71
CA ARG A 299 40.80 12.26 -12.21
C ARG A 299 42.30 12.55 -12.15
N HIS A 300 42.98 12.00 -11.14
CA HIS A 300 44.41 12.22 -10.90
C HIS A 300 45.30 11.05 -11.27
N SER A 301 44.76 9.99 -11.89
CA SER A 301 45.51 8.78 -12.27
C SER A 301 46.26 8.12 -11.10
N LEU A 302 45.62 8.08 -9.93
CA LEU A 302 46.17 7.39 -8.75
C LEU A 302 45.98 5.88 -8.88
N GLU A 303 46.90 5.12 -8.31
CA GLU A 303 46.81 3.66 -8.27
C GLU A 303 45.61 3.21 -7.43
N VAL A 304 44.99 2.09 -7.81
CA VAL A 304 43.90 1.46 -7.05
C VAL A 304 44.46 0.29 -6.28
N ILE A 305 44.61 0.45 -4.96
CA ILE A 305 45.06 -0.60 -4.05
C ILE A 305 43.87 -1.08 -3.23
N VAL A 306 43.67 -2.40 -3.16
CA VAL A 306 42.57 -3.02 -2.42
C VAL A 306 43.16 -3.80 -1.24
N ALA A 307 43.11 -3.22 -0.05
CA ALA A 307 43.57 -3.85 1.20
C ALA A 307 42.52 -4.71 1.95
N ILE A 308 41.25 -4.68 1.55
CA ILE A 308 40.15 -5.43 2.20
C ILE A 308 39.61 -6.43 1.20
N ASP A 309 39.55 -7.70 1.57
CA ASP A 309 39.03 -8.77 0.74
C ASP A 309 37.49 -8.85 0.72
N LEU A 310 36.95 -9.74 -0.12
CA LEU A 310 35.51 -9.95 -0.27
C LEU A 310 34.82 -10.48 0.99
N LYS A 311 35.56 -10.87 2.03
CA LYS A 311 35.03 -11.33 3.32
C LYS A 311 35.12 -10.27 4.42
N GLY A 312 35.56 -9.05 4.07
CA GLY A 312 35.76 -7.99 5.06
C GLY A 312 36.94 -8.25 5.97
N ARG A 313 38.00 -8.88 5.45
CA ARG A 313 39.29 -9.07 6.14
C ARG A 313 40.40 -8.35 5.41
N MET A 314 41.40 -7.90 6.16
CA MET A 314 42.59 -7.30 5.60
C MET A 314 43.40 -8.35 4.82
N ASN A 315 43.81 -8.04 3.59
CA ASN A 315 44.64 -8.92 2.77
C ASN A 315 46.13 -8.55 2.87
N ASP A 316 46.97 -9.13 2.01
CA ASP A 316 48.43 -8.93 2.05
C ASP A 316 48.87 -7.47 1.82
N GLU A 317 48.06 -6.65 1.11
CA GLU A 317 48.33 -5.22 0.90
C GLU A 317 48.24 -4.39 2.20
N ALA A 318 47.61 -4.94 3.25
CA ALA A 318 47.54 -4.31 4.56
C ALA A 318 48.82 -4.50 5.41
N GLY A 319 49.83 -5.20 4.89
CA GLY A 319 51.10 -5.42 5.56
C GLY A 319 50.93 -6.13 6.92
N PRO A 320 51.36 -5.52 8.05
CA PRO A 320 51.31 -6.18 9.37
C PRO A 320 49.88 -6.47 9.87
N TYR A 321 48.87 -5.88 9.24
CA TYR A 321 47.46 -6.06 9.60
C TYR A 321 46.76 -7.18 8.80
N ALA A 322 47.47 -7.85 7.89
CA ALA A 322 46.92 -8.94 7.08
C ALA A 322 46.28 -10.04 7.95
N GLY A 323 45.09 -10.50 7.53
CA GLY A 323 44.30 -11.52 8.21
C GLY A 323 43.34 -11.02 9.31
N LEU A 324 43.54 -9.80 9.82
CA LEU A 324 42.62 -9.17 10.78
C LEU A 324 41.27 -8.84 10.12
N SER A 325 40.19 -8.85 10.88
CA SER A 325 38.94 -8.22 10.45
C SER A 325 39.11 -6.70 10.35
N VAL A 326 38.25 -6.04 9.56
CA VAL A 326 38.25 -4.57 9.40
C VAL A 326 38.21 -3.84 10.76
N ASP A 327 37.41 -4.31 11.71
CA ASP A 327 37.30 -3.68 13.03
C ASP A 327 38.56 -3.93 13.90
N GLU A 328 39.11 -5.16 13.89
CA GLU A 328 40.37 -5.47 14.58
C GLU A 328 41.54 -4.67 13.99
N ALA A 329 41.58 -4.51 12.66
CA ALA A 329 42.57 -3.71 11.97
C ALA A 329 42.43 -2.22 12.30
N ARG A 330 41.20 -1.71 12.39
CA ARG A 330 40.95 -0.32 12.83
C ARG A 330 41.52 -0.07 14.21
N GLU A 331 41.27 -0.96 15.17
CA GLU A 331 41.79 -0.83 16.53
C GLU A 331 43.32 -0.91 16.57
N ALA A 332 43.91 -1.86 15.82
CA ALA A 332 45.36 -2.04 15.76
C ALA A 332 46.06 -0.83 15.12
N ILE A 333 45.57 -0.35 13.98
CA ILE A 333 46.12 0.82 13.26
C ILE A 333 46.03 2.06 14.14
N VAL A 334 44.90 2.32 14.79
CA VAL A 334 44.76 3.51 15.66
C VAL A 334 45.75 3.47 16.82
N ARG A 335 45.98 2.30 17.42
CA ARG A 335 46.98 2.13 18.48
C ARG A 335 48.38 2.39 17.94
N ASP A 336 48.75 1.79 16.83
CA ASP A 336 50.09 1.89 16.28
C ASP A 336 50.38 3.33 15.79
N LEU A 337 49.38 4.04 15.22
CA LEU A 337 49.48 5.48 14.93
C LEU A 337 49.74 6.33 16.19
N ALA A 338 49.13 5.98 17.32
CA ALA A 338 49.35 6.68 18.58
C ALA A 338 50.74 6.38 19.15
N ASP A 339 51.16 5.12 19.12
CA ASP A 339 52.46 4.66 19.62
C ASP A 339 53.63 5.25 18.80
N GLU A 340 53.46 5.39 17.48
CA GLU A 340 54.45 6.02 16.59
C GLU A 340 54.31 7.55 16.48
N GLY A 341 53.32 8.15 17.14
CA GLY A 341 53.16 9.61 17.21
C GLY A 341 52.57 10.26 15.95
N PHE A 342 51.92 9.48 15.08
CA PHE A 342 51.21 9.96 13.89
C PHE A 342 49.76 10.37 14.18
N LEU A 343 49.15 9.90 15.27
CA LEU A 343 47.81 10.30 15.67
C LEU A 343 47.83 11.64 16.41
N GLU A 344 47.23 12.68 15.81
CA GLU A 344 47.22 14.03 16.39
C GLU A 344 46.10 14.22 17.42
N ARG A 345 44.89 13.80 17.08
CA ARG A 345 43.71 13.88 17.94
C ARG A 345 42.56 13.01 17.39
N VAL A 346 41.56 12.80 18.23
CA VAL A 346 40.34 12.05 17.88
C VAL A 346 39.12 12.85 18.34
N GLU A 347 38.12 12.97 17.49
CA GLU A 347 36.84 13.62 17.80
C GLU A 347 35.68 12.65 17.64
N ASP A 348 34.61 12.87 18.40
CA ASP A 348 33.35 12.16 18.20
C ASP A 348 32.53 12.86 17.10
N ILE A 349 31.96 12.07 16.20
CA ILE A 349 31.12 12.54 15.10
C ILE A 349 29.90 11.62 14.95
N VAL A 350 28.85 12.12 14.30
CA VAL A 350 27.76 11.26 13.80
C VAL A 350 28.03 10.98 12.33
N HIS A 351 28.11 9.70 11.96
CA HIS A 351 28.45 9.27 10.61
C HIS A 351 27.32 8.46 9.99
N SER A 352 27.11 8.67 8.68
CA SER A 352 26.10 7.95 7.90
C SER A 352 26.71 6.69 7.31
N VAL A 353 26.39 5.54 7.88
CA VAL A 353 26.97 4.23 7.50
C VAL A 353 26.02 3.46 6.58
N GLY A 354 26.52 2.99 5.45
CA GLY A 354 25.78 2.14 4.52
C GLY A 354 25.67 0.70 5.03
N ARG A 355 24.44 0.18 5.10
CA ARG A 355 24.11 -1.16 5.60
C ARG A 355 23.38 -1.94 4.51
N CYS A 356 23.66 -3.24 4.38
CA CYS A 356 22.90 -4.10 3.49
C CYS A 356 21.44 -4.18 3.96
N SER A 357 20.48 -3.78 3.11
CA SER A 357 19.04 -3.78 3.43
C SER A 357 18.49 -5.14 3.91
N ARG A 358 19.16 -6.25 3.57
CA ARG A 358 18.74 -7.61 3.90
C ARG A 358 19.33 -8.16 5.18
N CYS A 359 20.63 -7.92 5.40
CA CYS A 359 21.37 -8.56 6.48
C CYS A 359 21.94 -7.60 7.53
N ARG A 360 21.86 -6.28 7.29
CA ARG A 360 22.33 -5.21 8.18
C ARG A 360 23.86 -5.18 8.40
N THR A 361 24.63 -6.04 7.73
CA THR A 361 26.09 -5.91 7.69
C THR A 361 26.48 -4.61 7.00
N THR A 362 27.50 -3.93 7.53
CA THR A 362 28.11 -2.76 6.90
C THR A 362 28.57 -3.11 5.49
N VAL A 363 28.24 -2.25 4.53
CA VAL A 363 28.64 -2.40 3.13
C VAL A 363 30.09 -1.94 2.98
N GLU A 364 30.87 -2.72 2.24
CA GLU A 364 32.25 -2.36 1.87
C GLU A 364 32.24 -1.87 0.41
N PRO A 365 32.65 -0.63 0.12
CA PRO A 365 32.89 -0.21 -1.25
C PRO A 365 34.13 -0.93 -1.79
N LEU A 366 33.99 -1.73 -2.86
CA LEU A 366 35.12 -2.42 -3.48
C LEU A 366 35.08 -2.26 -5.01
N PRO A 367 36.24 -2.10 -5.69
CA PRO A 367 36.31 -2.20 -7.14
C PRO A 367 36.07 -3.65 -7.57
N SER A 368 35.11 -3.86 -8.46
CA SER A 368 34.77 -5.19 -8.97
C SER A 368 34.37 -5.13 -10.43
N GLU A 369 34.79 -6.14 -11.21
CA GLU A 369 34.29 -6.32 -12.57
C GLU A 369 32.87 -6.89 -12.54
N GLN A 370 31.90 -6.10 -12.99
CA GLN A 370 30.49 -6.45 -12.95
C GLN A 370 29.82 -6.16 -14.31
N TRP A 371 28.63 -6.73 -14.51
CA TRP A 371 27.77 -6.44 -15.65
C TRP A 371 26.84 -5.27 -15.34
N PHE A 372 26.71 -4.35 -16.30
CA PHE A 372 25.92 -3.15 -16.16
C PHE A 372 24.97 -2.96 -17.34
N VAL A 373 23.80 -2.38 -17.07
CA VAL A 373 22.94 -1.77 -18.10
C VAL A 373 23.25 -0.28 -18.18
N ALA A 374 23.69 0.16 -19.35
CA ALA A 374 23.97 1.56 -19.70
C ALA A 374 22.65 2.33 -19.94
N VAL A 375 21.99 2.74 -18.85
CA VAL A 375 20.64 3.33 -18.90
C VAL A 375 20.56 4.66 -19.64
N ASN A 376 21.67 5.41 -19.69
CA ASN A 376 21.77 6.70 -20.36
C ASN A 376 22.40 6.62 -21.75
N LYS A 377 22.92 5.45 -22.16
CA LYS A 377 23.47 5.28 -23.50
C LYS A 377 22.35 5.28 -24.54
N GLU A 378 22.54 6.05 -25.60
CA GLU A 378 21.61 6.08 -26.72
C GLU A 378 21.70 4.78 -27.53
N TYR A 379 20.54 4.17 -27.82
CA TYR A 379 20.43 3.04 -28.75
C TYR A 379 19.68 3.43 -30.04
N GLU A 380 18.98 4.55 -30.02
CA GLU A 380 18.45 5.27 -31.17
C GLU A 380 18.82 6.76 -31.00
N PRO A 381 18.95 7.56 -32.07
CA PRO A 381 19.38 8.96 -31.97
C PRO A 381 18.51 9.76 -30.99
N GLY A 382 19.11 10.26 -29.90
CA GLY A 382 18.43 11.02 -28.84
C GLY A 382 17.59 10.20 -27.85
N VAL A 383 17.64 8.86 -27.95
CA VAL A 383 16.82 7.96 -27.13
C VAL A 383 17.69 6.97 -26.37
N SER A 384 17.65 7.08 -25.04
CA SER A 384 18.19 6.12 -24.09
C SER A 384 17.05 5.44 -23.33
N LEU A 385 17.35 4.37 -22.56
CA LEU A 385 16.32 3.71 -21.75
C LEU A 385 15.70 4.69 -20.74
N ALA A 386 16.52 5.53 -20.11
CA ALA A 386 16.07 6.53 -19.15
C ALA A 386 15.24 7.65 -19.82
N SER A 387 15.70 8.19 -20.96
CA SER A 387 14.99 9.28 -21.64
C SER A 387 13.66 8.81 -22.24
N ALA A 388 13.60 7.59 -22.79
CA ALA A 388 12.37 6.99 -23.30
C ALA A 388 11.31 6.82 -22.19
N ALA A 389 11.74 6.33 -21.02
CA ALA A 389 10.86 6.15 -19.87
C ALA A 389 10.34 7.49 -19.31
N ALA A 390 11.22 8.49 -19.23
CA ALA A 390 10.84 9.84 -18.81
C ALA A 390 9.83 10.47 -19.79
N GLU A 391 10.09 10.32 -21.09
CA GLU A 391 9.23 10.88 -22.13
C GLU A 391 7.85 10.21 -22.18
N ALA A 392 7.76 8.90 -21.95
CA ALA A 392 6.47 8.20 -21.89
C ALA A 392 5.53 8.77 -20.81
N VAL A 393 6.09 9.21 -19.68
CA VAL A 393 5.32 9.87 -18.62
C VAL A 393 5.08 11.35 -18.93
N ARG A 394 6.10 12.09 -19.40
CA ARG A 394 5.96 13.52 -19.75
C ARG A 394 4.93 13.76 -20.85
N SER A 395 4.89 12.89 -21.85
CA SER A 395 3.94 12.98 -22.97
C SER A 395 2.52 12.52 -22.60
N GLY A 396 2.32 11.97 -21.40
CA GLY A 396 1.04 11.43 -20.95
C GLY A 396 0.65 10.06 -21.54
N ARG A 397 1.57 9.38 -22.26
CA ARG A 397 1.34 8.01 -22.75
C ARG A 397 1.20 7.02 -21.59
N ILE A 398 1.93 7.27 -20.50
CA ILE A 398 1.77 6.61 -19.21
C ILE A 398 1.27 7.62 -18.19
N ARG A 399 0.09 7.40 -17.63
CA ARG A 399 -0.48 8.22 -16.57
C ARG A 399 -0.07 7.70 -15.20
N ILE A 400 0.51 8.54 -14.34
CA ILE A 400 0.79 8.19 -12.94
C ILE A 400 -0.27 8.81 -12.02
N VAL A 401 -0.87 7.98 -11.16
CA VAL A 401 -1.86 8.40 -10.16
C VAL A 401 -1.38 7.98 -8.76
N PRO A 402 -1.32 8.89 -7.77
CA PRO A 402 -1.57 10.34 -7.87
C PRO A 402 -0.47 11.12 -8.61
N GLN A 403 -0.84 12.24 -9.22
CA GLN A 403 0.04 13.06 -10.08
C GLN A 403 1.31 13.56 -9.37
N ARG A 404 1.31 13.70 -8.04
CA ARG A 404 2.50 14.13 -7.27
C ARG A 404 3.72 13.22 -7.46
N PHE A 405 3.51 11.94 -7.76
CA PHE A 405 4.60 10.98 -7.97
C PHE A 405 5.28 11.13 -9.33
N VAL A 406 4.69 11.88 -10.27
CA VAL A 406 5.34 12.20 -11.57
C VAL A 406 6.68 12.89 -11.35
N LYS A 407 6.72 13.91 -10.47
CA LYS A 407 7.97 14.64 -10.18
C LYS A 407 9.03 13.73 -9.56
N VAL A 408 8.62 12.86 -8.64
CA VAL A 408 9.51 11.90 -7.96
C VAL A 408 10.11 10.91 -8.98
N TYR A 409 9.28 10.38 -9.86
CA TYR A 409 9.68 9.46 -10.92
C TYR A 409 10.65 10.11 -11.92
N LEU A 410 10.31 11.31 -12.43
CA LEU A 410 11.13 12.02 -13.41
C LEU A 410 12.48 12.45 -12.83
N ASN A 411 12.49 13.02 -11.61
CA ASN A 411 13.72 13.41 -10.94
C ASN A 411 14.68 12.22 -10.76
N TRP A 412 14.14 11.03 -10.46
CA TRP A 412 14.97 9.84 -10.31
C TRP A 412 15.58 9.40 -11.65
N LEU A 413 14.78 9.39 -12.73
CA LEU A 413 15.27 9.06 -14.08
C LEU A 413 16.31 10.05 -14.60
N GLU A 414 16.20 11.34 -14.27
CA GLU A 414 17.15 12.37 -14.69
C GLU A 414 18.55 12.20 -14.05
N ASN A 415 18.62 11.56 -12.88
CA ASN A 415 19.86 11.40 -12.10
C ASN A 415 20.34 9.94 -12.04
N ILE A 416 19.73 9.06 -12.83
CA ILE A 416 20.00 7.63 -12.74
C ILE A 416 21.40 7.28 -13.25
N ARG A 417 22.11 6.42 -12.52
CA ARG A 417 23.40 5.83 -12.93
C ARG A 417 23.19 4.46 -13.58
N ASP A 418 24.22 3.99 -14.30
CA ASP A 418 24.18 2.64 -14.90
C ASP A 418 23.89 1.58 -13.84
N TRP A 419 23.02 0.66 -14.20
CA TRP A 419 22.49 -0.32 -13.26
C TRP A 419 23.37 -1.56 -13.23
N CYS A 420 23.97 -1.86 -12.07
CA CYS A 420 24.68 -3.12 -11.83
C CYS A 420 23.70 -4.30 -11.80
N ILE A 421 23.80 -5.21 -12.77
CA ILE A 421 22.86 -6.31 -12.97
C ILE A 421 23.41 -7.69 -12.60
N SER A 422 24.72 -7.86 -12.41
CA SER A 422 25.28 -9.12 -11.93
C SER A 422 25.22 -9.23 -10.40
N ARG A 423 25.07 -10.46 -9.92
CA ARG A 423 25.05 -10.83 -8.50
C ARG A 423 25.79 -12.16 -8.31
N GLN A 424 26.61 -12.25 -7.28
CA GLN A 424 27.39 -13.44 -6.93
C GLN A 424 26.58 -14.39 -6.04
N LEU A 425 25.30 -14.58 -6.43
CA LEU A 425 24.35 -15.44 -5.74
C LEU A 425 24.26 -16.79 -6.44
N TRP A 426 23.71 -17.79 -5.76
CA TRP A 426 23.43 -19.09 -6.37
C TRP A 426 22.02 -19.18 -6.91
N TRP A 427 21.07 -18.46 -6.29
CA TRP A 427 19.66 -18.43 -6.67
C TRP A 427 19.33 -17.22 -7.56
N GLY A 428 18.88 -17.49 -8.79
CA GLY A 428 18.49 -16.47 -9.77
C GLY A 428 18.70 -16.93 -11.21
N HIS A 429 18.48 -16.03 -12.16
CA HIS A 429 18.74 -16.29 -13.58
C HIS A 429 20.24 -16.25 -13.85
N GLN A 430 20.87 -17.38 -14.16
CA GLN A 430 22.28 -17.38 -14.54
C GLN A 430 22.50 -16.58 -15.83
N ILE A 431 23.55 -15.75 -15.85
CA ILE A 431 23.85 -14.87 -16.98
C ILE A 431 24.12 -15.71 -18.24
N PRO A 432 23.50 -15.40 -19.41
CA PRO A 432 23.66 -16.17 -20.64
C PRO A 432 24.94 -15.77 -21.39
N VAL A 433 26.09 -15.93 -20.72
CA VAL A 433 27.43 -15.66 -21.24
C VAL A 433 28.31 -16.88 -20.98
N TRP A 434 29.08 -17.31 -21.97
CA TRP A 434 30.03 -18.42 -21.85
C TRP A 434 31.43 -17.98 -22.25
N TYR A 435 32.41 -18.48 -21.51
CA TYR A 435 33.82 -18.26 -21.76
C TYR A 435 34.47 -19.53 -22.33
N CYS A 436 35.25 -19.35 -23.38
CA CYS A 436 36.13 -20.37 -23.90
C CYS A 436 37.59 -20.06 -23.54
N ASP A 437 38.39 -21.09 -23.31
CA ASP A 437 39.83 -20.94 -23.00
C ASP A 437 40.64 -20.28 -24.14
N CYS A 438 40.08 -20.19 -25.35
CA CYS A 438 40.66 -19.41 -26.44
C CYS A 438 40.46 -17.89 -26.31
N GLY A 439 39.85 -17.43 -25.20
CA GLY A 439 39.54 -16.03 -24.91
C GLY A 439 38.24 -15.53 -25.54
N GLU A 440 37.44 -16.40 -26.16
CA GLU A 440 36.15 -15.99 -26.73
C GLU A 440 35.08 -15.84 -25.64
N THR A 441 34.34 -14.73 -25.69
CA THR A 441 33.12 -14.49 -24.90
C THR A 441 31.90 -14.68 -25.78
N ILE A 442 31.07 -15.65 -25.45
CA ILE A 442 29.91 -16.06 -26.24
C ILE A 442 28.66 -15.56 -25.52
N VAL A 443 27.80 -14.80 -26.20
CA VAL A 443 26.56 -14.25 -25.62
C VAL A 443 25.38 -14.62 -26.50
N GLN A 444 24.49 -15.48 -26.01
CA GLN A 444 23.37 -16.02 -26.81
C GLN A 444 22.22 -16.57 -25.96
N VAL A 445 21.05 -16.68 -26.58
CA VAL A 445 19.82 -17.07 -25.87
C VAL A 445 19.80 -18.54 -25.54
N ASP A 446 20.22 -19.42 -26.46
CA ASP A 446 20.30 -20.86 -26.24
C ASP A 446 21.70 -21.26 -25.75
N ASP A 447 21.82 -22.36 -25.01
CA ASP A 447 23.13 -22.81 -24.53
C ASP A 447 24.02 -23.24 -25.71
N PRO A 448 25.27 -22.75 -25.82
CA PRO A 448 26.19 -23.16 -26.87
C PRO A 448 26.77 -24.54 -26.60
N ASP A 449 26.71 -25.44 -27.59
CA ASP A 449 27.43 -26.72 -27.52
C ASP A 449 28.92 -26.57 -27.84
N ARG A 450 29.30 -25.51 -28.58
CA ARG A 450 30.67 -25.29 -29.05
C ARG A 450 31.02 -23.81 -29.18
N CYS A 451 32.29 -23.50 -28.98
CA CYS A 451 32.85 -22.18 -29.23
C CYS A 451 32.76 -21.83 -30.73
N PRO A 452 32.17 -20.68 -31.11
CA PRO A 452 32.04 -20.27 -32.51
C PRO A 452 33.40 -19.94 -33.14
N LYS A 453 34.42 -19.65 -32.33
CA LYS A 453 35.78 -19.28 -32.80
C LYS A 453 36.73 -20.46 -32.96
N CYS A 454 36.78 -21.38 -32.00
CA CYS A 454 37.74 -22.49 -32.01
C CYS A 454 37.12 -23.90 -32.06
N GLY A 455 35.79 -24.02 -31.99
CA GLY A 455 35.07 -25.30 -32.05
C GLY A 455 35.14 -26.17 -30.77
N SER A 456 35.82 -25.70 -29.72
CA SER A 456 35.91 -26.39 -28.42
C SER A 456 34.53 -26.57 -27.80
N ALA A 457 34.28 -27.72 -27.18
CA ALA A 457 33.10 -27.98 -26.35
C ALA A 457 33.30 -27.57 -24.89
N GLU A 458 34.54 -27.26 -24.48
CA GLU A 458 34.87 -26.81 -23.13
C GLU A 458 34.49 -25.33 -22.99
N LEU A 459 33.26 -25.10 -22.54
CA LEU A 459 32.68 -23.79 -22.30
C LEU A 459 32.29 -23.65 -20.83
N ARG A 460 32.61 -22.51 -20.23
CA ARG A 460 32.25 -22.19 -18.86
C ARG A 460 31.26 -21.03 -18.85
N GLN A 461 30.03 -21.29 -18.41
CA GLN A 461 29.05 -20.21 -18.24
C GLN A 461 29.50 -19.25 -17.14
N ASP A 462 29.18 -17.97 -17.30
CA ASP A 462 29.34 -16.97 -16.25
C ASP A 462 28.64 -17.47 -14.97
N PRO A 463 29.35 -17.57 -13.83
CA PRO A 463 28.80 -18.12 -12.61
C PRO A 463 27.76 -17.19 -11.96
N ASP A 464 27.77 -15.90 -12.32
CA ASP A 464 26.88 -14.90 -11.75
C ASP A 464 25.43 -15.11 -12.20
N VAL A 465 24.52 -14.62 -11.34
CA VAL A 465 23.10 -14.52 -11.66
C VAL A 465 22.71 -13.05 -11.84
N LEU A 466 21.60 -12.83 -12.53
CA LEU A 466 21.03 -11.51 -12.71
C LEU A 466 20.34 -11.03 -11.43
N ASP A 467 20.38 -9.73 -11.23
CA ASP A 467 19.52 -9.00 -10.30
C ASP A 467 18.06 -9.41 -10.50
N THR A 468 17.35 -9.69 -9.41
CA THR A 468 15.92 -10.04 -9.45
C THR A 468 15.12 -9.01 -10.24
N TRP A 469 15.40 -7.71 -10.03
CA TRP A 469 14.71 -6.63 -10.71
C TRP A 469 14.91 -6.65 -12.23
N PHE A 470 15.97 -7.29 -12.74
CA PHE A 470 16.16 -7.52 -14.17
C PHE A 470 15.05 -8.41 -14.71
N SER A 471 14.71 -9.50 -14.03
CA SER A 471 13.63 -10.39 -14.44
C SER A 471 12.24 -9.78 -14.20
N SER A 472 11.99 -9.20 -13.03
CA SER A 472 10.67 -8.66 -12.68
C SER A 472 10.29 -7.48 -13.60
N ALA A 473 11.27 -6.74 -14.13
CA ALA A 473 11.05 -5.68 -15.11
C ALA A 473 10.41 -6.16 -16.44
N LEU A 474 10.38 -7.47 -16.70
CA LEU A 474 9.77 -8.03 -17.91
C LEU A 474 8.30 -8.42 -17.73
N ALA A 475 7.76 -8.43 -16.51
CA ALA A 475 6.45 -9.00 -16.20
C ALA A 475 5.32 -8.57 -17.17
N PRO A 476 5.15 -7.27 -17.54
CA PRO A 476 4.06 -6.83 -18.41
C PRO A 476 3.98 -7.48 -19.79
N HIS A 477 5.11 -7.95 -20.34
CA HIS A 477 5.15 -8.60 -21.64
C HIS A 477 5.58 -10.07 -21.57
N ALA A 478 6.49 -10.44 -20.66
CA ALA A 478 6.93 -11.83 -20.52
C ALA A 478 5.83 -12.74 -19.97
N ASP A 479 5.03 -12.26 -19.02
CA ASP A 479 3.95 -13.04 -18.41
C ASP A 479 2.84 -13.35 -19.43
N LEU A 480 2.69 -12.46 -20.42
CA LEU A 480 1.78 -12.62 -21.56
C LEU A 480 2.38 -13.46 -22.69
N GLY A 481 3.66 -13.86 -22.63
CA GLY A 481 4.26 -14.80 -23.56
C GLY A 481 5.42 -14.25 -24.42
N TRP A 482 5.82 -12.99 -24.26
CA TRP A 482 7.03 -12.49 -24.90
C TRP A 482 8.25 -13.32 -24.43
N PRO A 483 9.21 -13.71 -25.31
CA PRO A 483 9.51 -13.17 -26.63
C PRO A 483 8.73 -13.79 -27.79
N ASP A 484 7.87 -14.77 -27.53
CA ASP A 484 7.00 -15.34 -28.55
C ASP A 484 5.79 -14.41 -28.80
N ASP A 485 5.23 -14.45 -30.00
CA ASP A 485 4.08 -13.64 -30.39
C ASP A 485 2.77 -14.40 -30.13
N THR A 486 2.43 -14.54 -28.85
CA THR A 486 1.24 -15.24 -28.34
C THR A 486 -0.04 -14.45 -28.57
N GLU A 487 -1.20 -15.12 -28.49
CA GLU A 487 -2.50 -14.46 -28.62
C GLU A 487 -2.73 -13.48 -27.47
N GLU A 488 -2.34 -13.87 -26.26
CA GLU A 488 -2.46 -13.07 -25.05
C GLU A 488 -1.63 -11.78 -25.12
N LEU A 489 -0.39 -11.86 -25.62
CA LEU A 489 0.45 -10.68 -25.84
C LEU A 489 -0.13 -9.74 -26.89
N ARG A 490 -0.83 -10.26 -27.91
CA ARG A 490 -1.50 -9.42 -28.92
C ARG A 490 -2.76 -8.74 -28.37
N ILE A 491 -3.51 -9.41 -27.51
CA ILE A 491 -4.78 -8.90 -26.97
C ILE A 491 -4.55 -7.95 -25.79
N PHE A 492 -3.70 -8.34 -24.84
CA PHE A 492 -3.64 -7.71 -23.51
C PHE A 492 -2.44 -6.77 -23.32
N TYR A 493 -1.52 -6.66 -24.30
CA TYR A 493 -0.42 -5.70 -24.27
C TYR A 493 -0.66 -4.52 -25.24
N PRO A 494 -0.50 -3.26 -24.81
CA PRO A 494 -0.09 -2.81 -23.47
C PRO A 494 -1.15 -3.11 -22.42
N THR A 495 -0.73 -3.40 -21.18
CA THR A 495 -1.67 -3.62 -20.08
C THR A 495 -2.42 -2.33 -19.72
N SER A 496 -3.56 -2.44 -19.05
CA SER A 496 -4.44 -1.29 -18.82
C SER A 496 -3.95 -0.46 -17.64
N ASP A 497 -3.93 -1.09 -16.46
CA ASP A 497 -3.51 -0.47 -15.20
C ASP A 497 -2.40 -1.31 -14.54
N MET A 498 -1.58 -0.64 -13.73
CA MET A 498 -0.55 -1.26 -12.92
C MET A 498 -0.59 -0.70 -11.49
N GLN A 499 -1.10 -1.49 -10.55
CA GLN A 499 -1.15 -1.12 -9.14
C GLN A 499 0.14 -1.56 -8.44
N MET A 500 0.72 -0.69 -7.61
CA MET A 500 1.79 -1.07 -6.68
C MET A 500 1.95 -0.09 -5.50
N GLY A 501 2.70 -0.50 -4.48
CA GLY A 501 3.23 0.41 -3.46
C GLY A 501 4.23 1.41 -4.05
N TYR A 502 4.22 2.67 -3.57
CA TYR A 502 5.19 3.67 -4.05
C TYR A 502 6.65 3.33 -3.73
N ASP A 503 6.89 2.39 -2.81
CA ASP A 503 8.23 1.98 -2.37
C ASP A 503 8.99 1.17 -3.42
N ILE A 504 8.29 0.61 -4.42
CA ILE A 504 8.92 -0.12 -5.55
C ILE A 504 8.86 0.66 -6.87
N MET A 505 8.56 1.97 -6.82
CA MET A 505 8.54 2.85 -7.99
C MET A 505 9.84 2.81 -8.79
N PHE A 506 10.99 2.87 -8.11
CA PHE A 506 12.30 2.91 -8.77
C PHE A 506 12.82 1.52 -9.14
N PHE A 507 12.62 0.56 -8.24
CA PHE A 507 13.04 -0.82 -8.43
C PHE A 507 12.29 -1.52 -9.56
N TRP A 508 10.99 -1.23 -9.70
CA TRP A 508 10.11 -2.02 -10.54
C TRP A 508 9.39 -1.19 -11.60
N CYS A 509 8.59 -0.19 -11.22
CA CYS A 509 7.83 0.62 -12.20
C CYS A 509 8.76 1.21 -13.28
N ALA A 510 9.83 1.89 -12.87
CA ALA A 510 10.75 2.50 -13.82
C ALA A 510 11.44 1.48 -14.72
N ARG A 511 11.82 0.30 -14.18
CA ARG A 511 12.46 -0.77 -14.93
C ARG A 511 11.51 -1.42 -15.94
N MET A 512 10.25 -1.64 -15.56
CA MET A 512 9.20 -2.13 -16.47
C MET A 512 8.98 -1.17 -17.63
N VAL A 513 8.96 0.13 -17.39
CA VAL A 513 8.83 1.14 -18.46
C VAL A 513 10.03 1.09 -19.41
N MET A 514 11.26 1.05 -18.88
CA MET A 514 12.47 0.95 -19.71
C MET A 514 12.44 -0.30 -20.60
N PHE A 515 12.19 -1.47 -20.01
CA PHE A 515 12.27 -2.74 -20.73
C PHE A 515 11.05 -3.01 -21.62
N GLY A 516 9.85 -2.56 -21.23
CA GLY A 516 8.67 -2.59 -22.10
C GLY A 516 8.90 -1.78 -23.37
N LEU A 517 9.29 -0.51 -23.22
CA LEU A 517 9.58 0.38 -24.35
C LEU A 517 10.66 -0.18 -25.26
N TYR A 518 11.72 -0.76 -24.68
CA TYR A 518 12.80 -1.37 -25.46
C TYR A 518 12.36 -2.66 -26.16
N ASN A 519 11.87 -3.67 -25.44
CA ASN A 519 11.55 -4.99 -26.01
C ASN A 519 10.36 -4.92 -26.99
N MET A 520 9.41 -4.01 -26.76
CA MET A 520 8.19 -3.88 -27.55
C MET A 520 8.22 -2.71 -28.55
N ARG A 521 9.38 -2.07 -28.75
CA ARG A 521 9.58 -0.91 -29.66
C ARG A 521 9.01 -1.09 -31.06
N HIS A 522 9.00 -2.31 -31.57
CA HIS A 522 8.44 -2.65 -32.89
C HIS A 522 6.93 -2.37 -33.01
N ARG A 523 6.21 -2.22 -31.88
CA ARG A 523 4.79 -1.85 -31.84
C ARG A 523 4.55 -0.33 -31.88
N GLY A 524 5.60 0.48 -32.02
CA GLY A 524 5.51 1.93 -32.02
C GLY A 524 5.34 2.54 -30.62
N PRO A 525 5.32 3.88 -30.50
CA PRO A 525 5.44 4.59 -29.21
C PRO A 525 4.28 4.33 -28.24
N ASP A 526 3.06 4.14 -28.75
CA ASP A 526 1.88 3.86 -27.94
C ASP A 526 1.66 2.36 -27.70
N GLY A 527 2.19 1.52 -28.59
CA GLY A 527 2.09 0.06 -28.50
C GLY A 527 3.21 -0.58 -27.67
N ALA A 528 4.27 0.17 -27.33
CA ALA A 528 5.44 -0.31 -26.60
C ALA A 528 5.46 0.05 -25.10
N ILE A 529 4.51 0.85 -24.61
CA ILE A 529 4.39 1.11 -23.17
C ILE A 529 3.97 -0.18 -22.44
N PRO A 530 4.47 -0.49 -21.24
CA PRO A 530 4.06 -1.70 -20.52
C PRO A 530 2.62 -1.64 -20.00
N PHE A 531 2.17 -0.44 -19.60
CA PHE A 531 0.86 -0.14 -19.02
C PHE A 531 0.44 1.28 -19.38
N ARG A 532 -0.87 1.55 -19.44
CA ARG A 532 -1.40 2.90 -19.70
C ARG A 532 -1.48 3.77 -18.44
N THR A 533 -1.86 3.18 -17.31
CA THR A 533 -1.91 3.89 -16.02
C THR A 533 -1.13 3.14 -14.94
N VAL A 534 -0.39 3.87 -14.11
CA VAL A 534 0.23 3.37 -12.87
C VAL A 534 -0.50 3.97 -11.68
N LEU A 535 -0.92 3.12 -10.77
CA LEU A 535 -1.59 3.48 -9.53
C LEU A 535 -0.63 3.21 -8.38
N PHE A 536 -0.21 4.25 -7.67
CA PHE A 536 0.64 4.13 -6.48
C PHE A 536 -0.20 4.21 -5.22
N HIS A 537 -0.40 3.09 -4.52
CA HIS A 537 -1.01 3.11 -3.18
C HIS A 537 0.05 3.40 -2.10
N GLY A 538 -0.42 3.85 -0.93
CA GLY A 538 0.45 3.93 0.25
C GLY A 538 0.69 2.57 0.89
N LEU A 539 1.45 2.56 1.97
CA LEU A 539 1.81 1.37 2.71
C LEU A 539 0.93 1.18 3.94
N ILE A 540 0.67 -0.09 4.28
CA ILE A 540 0.13 -0.42 5.60
C ILE A 540 1.26 -0.35 6.62
N ARG A 541 1.00 0.46 7.65
CA ARG A 541 1.85 0.64 8.82
C ARG A 541 1.24 -0.06 10.02
N ASP A 542 2.09 -0.48 10.95
CA ASP A 542 1.62 -1.00 12.22
C ASP A 542 0.91 0.08 13.05
N ALA A 543 0.37 -0.30 14.22
CA ALA A 543 -0.35 0.63 15.10
C ALA A 543 0.53 1.81 15.56
N LYS A 544 1.86 1.66 15.59
CA LYS A 544 2.82 2.71 15.93
C LYS A 544 3.14 3.63 14.75
N GLY A 545 2.77 3.26 13.53
CA GLY A 545 3.07 4.00 12.31
C GLY A 545 4.37 3.58 11.63
N GLU A 546 4.96 2.46 12.02
CA GLU A 546 6.14 1.93 11.35
C GLU A 546 5.76 1.10 10.13
N LYS A 547 6.59 1.14 9.08
CA LYS A 547 6.41 0.26 7.91
C LYS A 547 6.42 -1.20 8.38
N MET A 548 5.44 -1.98 7.92
CA MET A 548 5.43 -3.42 8.17
C MET A 548 6.49 -4.10 7.30
N THR A 549 7.44 -4.79 7.93
CA THR A 549 8.45 -5.58 7.21
C THR A 549 8.75 -6.88 7.95
N LYS A 550 9.04 -7.95 7.20
CA LYS A 550 9.42 -9.25 7.78
C LYS A 550 10.65 -9.12 8.68
N SER A 551 11.61 -8.25 8.32
CA SER A 551 12.82 -7.98 9.11
C SER A 551 12.54 -7.36 10.48
N LYS A 552 11.48 -6.55 10.62
CA LYS A 552 11.07 -5.94 11.89
C LYS A 552 10.20 -6.86 12.76
N GLY A 553 9.72 -7.98 12.19
CA GLY A 553 8.82 -8.90 12.90
C GLY A 553 7.45 -8.31 13.23
N ASN A 554 7.06 -7.18 12.60
CA ASN A 554 5.78 -6.49 12.81
C ASN A 554 4.75 -6.78 11.70
N VAL A 555 4.98 -7.80 10.88
CA VAL A 555 4.04 -8.25 9.85
C VAL A 555 2.93 -9.10 10.47
N VAL A 556 1.73 -8.97 9.93
CA VAL A 556 0.56 -9.78 10.28
C VAL A 556 0.12 -10.54 9.04
N ASP A 557 -0.04 -11.87 9.15
CA ASP A 557 -0.62 -12.71 8.10
C ASP A 557 -2.07 -12.22 7.83
N PRO A 558 -2.41 -11.83 6.59
CA PRO A 558 -3.75 -11.32 6.29
C PRO A 558 -4.84 -12.35 6.59
N LEU A 559 -4.55 -13.65 6.55
CA LEU A 559 -5.52 -14.69 6.89
C LEU A 559 -5.87 -14.72 8.38
N VAL A 560 -5.00 -14.23 9.27
CA VAL A 560 -5.33 -14.10 10.70
C VAL A 560 -6.44 -13.08 10.89
N ALA A 561 -6.32 -11.91 10.24
CA ALA A 561 -7.33 -10.88 10.27
C ALA A 561 -8.62 -11.32 9.55
N ALA A 562 -8.49 -11.92 8.35
CA ALA A 562 -9.64 -12.43 7.60
C ALA A 562 -10.36 -13.57 8.33
N ALA A 563 -9.66 -14.46 9.05
CA ALA A 563 -10.31 -15.50 9.85
C ALA A 563 -11.10 -14.93 11.05
N LYS A 564 -10.62 -13.82 11.64
CA LYS A 564 -11.28 -13.16 12.77
C LYS A 564 -12.52 -12.36 12.35
N TYR A 565 -12.47 -11.69 11.20
CA TYR A 565 -13.50 -10.72 10.79
C TYR A 565 -14.30 -11.12 9.54
N GLY A 566 -13.81 -12.06 8.74
CA GLY A 566 -14.26 -12.36 7.37
C GLY A 566 -13.40 -11.64 6.32
N ALA A 567 -13.21 -12.28 5.17
CA ALA A 567 -12.49 -11.73 4.02
C ALA A 567 -13.17 -10.46 3.47
N ASP A 568 -14.50 -10.38 3.43
CA ASP A 568 -15.19 -9.16 3.00
C ASP A 568 -14.93 -7.98 3.94
N ALA A 569 -14.97 -8.22 5.25
CA ALA A 569 -14.70 -7.20 6.26
C ALA A 569 -13.24 -6.74 6.20
N PHE A 570 -12.32 -7.69 5.98
CA PHE A 570 -10.91 -7.42 5.74
C PHE A 570 -10.71 -6.50 4.52
N ARG A 571 -11.26 -6.86 3.37
CA ARG A 571 -11.15 -6.07 2.13
C ARG A 571 -11.77 -4.69 2.28
N PHE A 572 -13.01 -4.63 2.77
CA PHE A 572 -13.71 -3.35 2.95
C PHE A 572 -12.97 -2.47 3.95
N GLY A 573 -12.52 -3.00 5.10
CA GLY A 573 -11.81 -2.20 6.10
C GLY A 573 -10.41 -1.73 5.68
N LEU A 574 -9.76 -2.42 4.73
CA LEU A 574 -8.49 -1.97 4.14
C LEU A 574 -8.67 -0.92 3.03
N LEU A 575 -9.79 -0.96 2.29
CA LEU A 575 -10.07 -0.06 1.17
C LEU A 575 -10.84 1.19 1.60
N ALA A 576 -11.83 1.05 2.48
CA ALA A 576 -12.71 2.13 2.89
C ALA A 576 -11.92 3.22 3.61
N ASN A 577 -12.19 4.47 3.23
CA ASN A 577 -11.48 5.66 3.74
C ASN A 577 -9.97 5.69 3.44
N THR A 578 -9.54 5.00 2.38
CA THR A 578 -8.17 5.03 1.89
C THR A 578 -8.08 5.90 0.65
N THR A 579 -7.21 6.90 0.69
CA THR A 579 -6.86 7.72 -0.47
C THR A 579 -5.62 7.15 -1.13
N LEU A 580 -5.67 6.96 -2.45
CA LEU A 580 -4.54 6.45 -3.21
C LEU A 580 -3.26 7.26 -2.94
N GLY A 581 -2.17 6.56 -2.70
CA GLY A 581 -0.85 7.12 -2.37
C GLY A 581 -0.66 7.53 -0.92
N GLN A 582 -1.65 7.40 -0.03
CA GLN A 582 -1.51 7.70 1.40
C GLN A 582 -1.31 6.44 2.23
N ASP A 583 -0.40 6.51 3.19
CA ASP A 583 -0.17 5.42 4.13
C ASP A 583 -1.33 5.31 5.13
N GLN A 584 -1.58 4.09 5.59
CA GLN A 584 -2.61 3.83 6.58
C GLN A 584 -2.09 2.95 7.71
N LYS A 585 -2.55 3.24 8.93
CA LYS A 585 -2.29 2.39 10.09
C LYS A 585 -3.31 1.25 10.11
N TYR A 586 -2.84 0.05 10.40
CA TYR A 586 -3.72 -1.07 10.73
C TYR A 586 -4.53 -0.76 11.99
N SER A 587 -5.83 -1.07 11.96
CA SER A 587 -6.77 -0.86 13.08
C SER A 587 -7.79 -1.99 13.07
N ASP A 588 -7.87 -2.71 14.19
CA ASP A 588 -8.89 -3.74 14.42
C ASP A 588 -10.30 -3.11 14.47
N GLU A 589 -10.43 -1.88 14.96
CA GLU A 589 -11.70 -1.16 15.03
C GLU A 589 -12.30 -0.93 13.64
N ARG A 590 -11.47 -0.66 12.62
CA ARG A 590 -11.93 -0.53 11.22
C ARG A 590 -12.46 -1.85 10.68
N LEU A 591 -11.78 -2.96 10.96
CA LEU A 591 -12.25 -4.28 10.53
C LEU A 591 -13.52 -4.71 11.27
N GLU A 592 -13.67 -4.33 12.53
CA GLU A 592 -14.89 -4.54 13.31
C GLU A 592 -16.08 -3.76 12.74
N ALA A 593 -15.88 -2.49 12.37
CA ALA A 593 -16.88 -1.69 11.70
C ALA A 593 -17.31 -2.33 10.38
N ALA A 594 -16.35 -2.76 9.55
CA ALA A 594 -16.62 -3.44 8.29
C ALA A 594 -17.40 -4.75 8.46
N ARG A 595 -17.07 -5.56 9.48
CA ARG A 595 -17.83 -6.78 9.83
C ARG A 595 -19.26 -6.44 10.26
N ASN A 596 -19.43 -5.37 11.04
CA ASN A 596 -20.76 -4.93 11.47
C ASN A 596 -21.60 -4.46 10.29
N PHE A 597 -20.98 -3.79 9.30
CA PHE A 597 -21.62 -3.45 8.03
C PHE A 597 -22.04 -4.69 7.22
N ALA A 598 -21.17 -5.70 7.08
CA ALA A 598 -21.53 -6.97 6.45
C ALA A 598 -22.77 -7.61 7.11
N ASN A 599 -22.82 -7.60 8.46
CA ASN A 599 -23.96 -8.09 9.23
C ASN A 599 -25.22 -7.23 9.05
N LYS A 600 -25.11 -5.90 8.95
CA LYS A 600 -26.24 -5.02 8.66
C LYS A 600 -26.81 -5.33 7.28
N LEU A 601 -25.97 -5.45 6.25
CA LEU A 601 -26.35 -5.85 4.91
C LEU A 601 -27.07 -7.21 4.91
N TRP A 602 -26.51 -8.20 5.60
CA TRP A 602 -27.11 -9.53 5.75
C TRP A 602 -28.52 -9.46 6.35
N ASN A 603 -28.69 -8.71 7.44
CA ASN A 603 -29.98 -8.58 8.11
C ASN A 603 -31.02 -7.88 7.24
N SER A 604 -30.62 -6.85 6.51
CA SER A 604 -31.51 -6.12 5.60
C SER A 604 -31.91 -6.98 4.42
N ALA A 605 -30.98 -7.70 3.80
CA ALA A 605 -31.27 -8.64 2.72
C ALA A 605 -32.18 -9.79 3.21
N ARG A 606 -31.91 -10.35 4.39
CA ARG A 606 -32.76 -11.35 5.04
C ARG A 606 -34.19 -10.86 5.24
N PHE A 607 -34.37 -9.61 5.68
CA PHE A 607 -35.69 -9.00 5.80
C PHE A 607 -36.40 -8.93 4.44
N VAL A 608 -35.74 -8.41 3.41
CA VAL A 608 -36.31 -8.27 2.07
C VAL A 608 -36.69 -9.64 1.49
N LEU A 609 -35.77 -10.61 1.52
CA LEU A 609 -36.01 -11.97 1.02
C LEU A 609 -37.17 -12.66 1.74
N MET A 610 -37.28 -12.50 3.06
CA MET A 610 -38.41 -13.02 3.83
C MET A 610 -39.73 -12.38 3.43
N ARG A 611 -39.74 -11.09 3.09
CA ARG A 611 -40.94 -10.37 2.63
C ARG A 611 -41.32 -10.72 1.20
N LEU A 612 -40.34 -10.99 0.34
CA LEU A 612 -40.59 -11.42 -1.04
C LEU A 612 -41.30 -12.77 -1.10
N GLY A 613 -40.91 -13.77 -0.29
CA GLY A 613 -41.62 -15.05 -0.23
C GLY A 613 -41.63 -15.80 -1.58
N GLU A 614 -42.72 -15.76 -2.34
CA GLU A 614 -42.81 -16.29 -3.71
C GLU A 614 -42.94 -15.19 -4.78
N HIS A 615 -42.99 -13.92 -4.35
CA HIS A 615 -43.11 -12.77 -5.22
C HIS A 615 -41.93 -12.67 -6.18
N ARG A 616 -42.23 -12.51 -7.47
CA ARG A 616 -41.24 -12.26 -8.52
C ARG A 616 -41.15 -10.76 -8.74
N ILE A 617 -39.94 -10.21 -8.63
CA ILE A 617 -39.69 -8.78 -8.71
C ILE A 617 -39.99 -8.29 -10.13
N ARG A 618 -40.94 -7.37 -10.25
CA ARG A 618 -41.12 -6.55 -11.45
C ARG A 618 -40.19 -5.35 -11.33
N ARG A 619 -39.30 -5.16 -12.32
CA ARG A 619 -38.41 -3.99 -12.33
C ARG A 619 -39.24 -2.70 -12.41
N PRO A 620 -39.00 -1.73 -11.51
CA PRO A 620 -39.62 -0.41 -11.61
C PRO A 620 -39.33 0.20 -12.99
N HIS A 621 -40.38 0.68 -13.65
CA HIS A 621 -40.28 1.39 -14.92
C HIS A 621 -40.71 2.87 -14.75
N PRO A 622 -40.01 3.86 -15.35
CA PRO A 622 -40.35 5.29 -15.19
C PRO A 622 -41.79 5.65 -15.58
N ALA A 623 -42.40 4.90 -16.50
CA ALA A 623 -43.81 5.08 -16.86
C ALA A 623 -44.78 4.81 -15.69
N ASP A 624 -44.35 4.05 -14.69
CA ASP A 624 -45.12 3.74 -13.49
C ASP A 624 -44.87 4.78 -12.36
N ARG A 625 -44.11 5.87 -12.60
CA ARG A 625 -43.67 6.85 -11.58
C ARG A 625 -44.83 7.38 -10.72
N GLU A 626 -45.96 7.73 -11.34
CA GLU A 626 -47.15 8.26 -10.64
C GLU A 626 -47.85 7.21 -9.75
N THR A 627 -47.50 5.93 -9.90
CA THR A 627 -48.07 4.83 -9.10
C THR A 627 -47.26 4.53 -7.84
N TYR A 628 -46.06 5.08 -7.73
CA TYR A 628 -45.15 4.90 -6.61
C TYR A 628 -45.36 5.99 -5.55
N ALA A 629 -45.22 5.62 -4.29
CA ALA A 629 -45.28 6.60 -3.20
C ALA A 629 -44.02 7.46 -3.19
N LEU A 630 -44.06 8.56 -2.43
CA LEU A 630 -42.93 9.48 -2.25
C LEU A 630 -41.62 8.75 -1.90
N GLU A 631 -41.64 7.87 -0.89
CA GLU A 631 -40.43 7.17 -0.46
C GLU A 631 -39.91 6.15 -1.48
N ASP A 632 -40.77 5.59 -2.33
CA ASP A 632 -40.38 4.69 -3.43
C ASP A 632 -39.68 5.50 -4.53
N ARG A 633 -40.25 6.64 -4.93
CA ARG A 633 -39.65 7.55 -5.92
C ARG A 633 -38.32 8.09 -5.43
N TRP A 634 -38.26 8.47 -4.15
CA TRP A 634 -37.06 8.94 -3.48
C TRP A 634 -35.94 7.91 -3.57
N ILE A 635 -36.14 6.68 -3.05
CA ILE A 635 -35.05 5.70 -2.98
C ILE A 635 -34.56 5.28 -4.39
N LEU A 636 -35.45 5.26 -5.38
CA LEU A 636 -35.08 5.01 -6.78
C LEU A 636 -34.23 6.15 -7.35
N SER A 637 -34.59 7.41 -7.07
CA SER A 637 -33.78 8.57 -7.47
C SER A 637 -32.41 8.57 -6.81
N ARG A 638 -32.34 8.24 -5.52
CA ARG A 638 -31.09 8.13 -4.75
C ARG A 638 -30.19 7.02 -5.28
N LEU A 639 -30.76 5.87 -5.65
CA LEU A 639 -30.03 4.78 -6.28
C LEU A 639 -29.43 5.18 -7.63
N GLU A 640 -30.14 5.95 -8.47
CA GLU A 640 -29.56 6.48 -9.71
C GLU A 640 -28.38 7.41 -9.43
N GLY A 641 -28.51 8.33 -8.45
CA GLY A 641 -27.42 9.19 -8.05
C GLY A 641 -26.20 8.39 -7.56
N LEU A 642 -26.43 7.36 -6.74
CA LEU A 642 -25.38 6.45 -6.30
C LEU A 642 -24.68 5.76 -7.47
N MET A 643 -25.44 5.27 -8.47
CA MET A 643 -24.85 4.63 -9.67
C MET A 643 -23.96 5.57 -10.47
N GLU A 644 -24.35 6.85 -10.62
CA GLU A 644 -23.53 7.87 -11.30
C GLU A 644 -22.26 8.16 -10.52
N ASP A 645 -22.40 8.39 -9.21
CA ASP A 645 -21.29 8.72 -8.32
C ASP A 645 -20.24 7.61 -8.30
N VAL A 646 -20.65 6.35 -8.09
CA VAL A 646 -19.72 5.22 -7.99
C VAL A 646 -19.02 4.90 -9.31
N ASP A 647 -19.68 5.04 -10.47
CA ASP A 647 -19.02 4.89 -11.78
C ASP A 647 -17.94 5.95 -11.97
N SER A 648 -18.26 7.22 -11.65
CA SER A 648 -17.29 8.33 -11.69
C SER A 648 -16.09 8.08 -10.76
N LEU A 649 -16.35 7.64 -9.53
CA LEU A 649 -15.32 7.36 -8.53
C LEU A 649 -14.42 6.18 -8.93
N PHE A 650 -14.96 5.10 -9.49
CA PHE A 650 -14.15 4.00 -10.03
C PHE A 650 -13.24 4.48 -11.17
N ARG A 651 -13.76 5.27 -12.12
CA ARG A 651 -12.96 5.87 -13.21
C ARG A 651 -11.85 6.80 -12.71
N ALA A 652 -12.05 7.41 -11.53
CA ALA A 652 -11.08 8.24 -10.85
C ALA A 652 -10.15 7.45 -9.89
N TYR A 653 -10.27 6.12 -9.84
CA TYR A 653 -9.57 5.22 -8.90
C TYR A 653 -9.78 5.55 -7.42
N GLN A 654 -10.93 6.14 -7.07
CA GLN A 654 -11.31 6.45 -5.69
C GLN A 654 -12.12 5.30 -5.07
N VAL A 655 -11.57 4.08 -5.09
CA VAL A 655 -12.26 2.85 -4.64
C VAL A 655 -12.67 2.94 -3.16
N GLY A 656 -11.87 3.60 -2.31
CA GLY A 656 -12.24 3.81 -0.91
C GLY A 656 -13.48 4.68 -0.72
N GLU A 657 -13.69 5.66 -1.61
CA GLU A 657 -14.87 6.54 -1.60
C GLU A 657 -16.09 5.81 -2.18
N VAL A 658 -15.91 4.93 -3.18
CA VAL A 658 -16.97 4.04 -3.67
C VAL A 658 -17.57 3.24 -2.51
N GLY A 659 -16.73 2.56 -1.72
CA GLY A 659 -17.17 1.77 -0.58
C GLY A 659 -17.96 2.60 0.43
N ARG A 660 -17.47 3.81 0.75
CA ARG A 660 -18.14 4.74 1.68
C ARG A 660 -19.52 5.18 1.18
N ARG A 661 -19.64 5.57 -0.08
CA ARG A 661 -20.92 6.02 -0.67
C ARG A 661 -21.96 4.91 -0.66
N ILE A 662 -21.55 3.68 -0.98
CA ILE A 662 -22.44 2.52 -0.97
C ILE A 662 -22.86 2.17 0.47
N GLU A 663 -21.94 2.19 1.43
CA GLU A 663 -22.23 1.98 2.85
C GLU A 663 -23.23 3.02 3.37
N GLU A 664 -22.99 4.31 3.08
CA GLU A 664 -23.87 5.39 3.50
C GLU A 664 -25.28 5.26 2.92
N PHE A 665 -25.40 4.96 1.63
CA PHE A 665 -26.71 4.71 1.01
C PHE A 665 -27.42 3.52 1.65
N LEU A 666 -26.74 2.37 1.76
CA LEU A 666 -27.32 1.16 2.32
C LEU A 666 -27.74 1.36 3.78
N TRP A 667 -26.89 1.96 4.60
CA TRP A 667 -27.15 2.12 6.02
C TRP A 667 -28.13 3.26 6.29
N ASN A 668 -27.79 4.48 5.86
CA ASN A 668 -28.45 5.70 6.29
C ASN A 668 -29.69 6.03 5.49
N GLU A 669 -29.86 5.49 4.27
CA GLU A 669 -31.02 5.76 3.42
C GLU A 669 -31.90 4.51 3.30
N PHE A 670 -31.35 3.40 2.78
CA PHE A 670 -32.11 2.17 2.52
C PHE A 670 -32.58 1.48 3.81
N CYS A 671 -31.68 1.23 4.76
CA CYS A 671 -32.02 0.53 6.00
C CYS A 671 -32.78 1.42 6.99
N ASP A 672 -32.26 2.60 7.28
CA ASP A 672 -32.77 3.43 8.39
C ASP A 672 -34.09 4.15 8.05
N TRP A 673 -34.39 4.36 6.77
CA TRP A 673 -35.63 5.02 6.33
C TRP A 673 -36.47 4.13 5.42
N TYR A 674 -35.97 3.77 4.24
CA TYR A 674 -36.82 3.16 3.22
C TYR A 674 -37.43 1.82 3.69
N ILE A 675 -36.62 0.91 4.24
CA ILE A 675 -37.09 -0.36 4.82
C ILE A 675 -38.11 -0.13 5.93
N GLU A 676 -37.89 0.85 6.82
CA GLU A 676 -38.79 1.12 7.94
C GLU A 676 -40.14 1.69 7.47
N MET A 677 -40.14 2.56 6.45
CA MET A 677 -41.37 3.08 5.83
C MET A 677 -42.11 2.00 5.05
N ALA A 678 -41.39 1.18 4.28
CA ALA A 678 -41.95 0.05 3.55
C ALA A 678 -42.64 -0.95 4.49
N LYS A 679 -42.11 -1.20 5.70
CA LYS A 679 -42.79 -2.04 6.71
C LYS A 679 -44.18 -1.52 7.08
N VAL A 680 -44.35 -0.21 7.20
CA VAL A 680 -45.65 0.42 7.55
C VAL A 680 -46.66 0.16 6.43
N ARG A 681 -46.27 0.39 5.17
CA ARG A 681 -47.14 0.16 4.01
C ARG A 681 -47.44 -1.32 3.76
N LEU A 682 -46.45 -2.19 3.89
CA LEU A 682 -46.64 -3.64 3.78
C LEU A 682 -47.61 -4.15 4.86
N ALA A 683 -47.53 -3.63 6.08
CA ALA A 683 -48.48 -3.96 7.15
C ALA A 683 -49.90 -3.45 6.87
N ALA A 684 -50.03 -2.34 6.12
CA ALA A 684 -51.30 -1.81 5.64
C ALA A 684 -51.85 -2.53 4.38
N GLY A 685 -51.14 -3.54 3.87
CA GLY A 685 -51.56 -4.37 2.74
C GLY A 685 -51.03 -3.93 1.37
N ASP A 686 -50.29 -2.82 1.28
CA ASP A 686 -49.69 -2.37 0.03
C ASP A 686 -48.45 -3.19 -0.33
N GLN A 687 -48.51 -3.93 -1.43
CA GLN A 687 -47.43 -4.81 -1.90
C GLN A 687 -46.42 -4.13 -2.84
N ARG A 688 -46.72 -2.91 -3.35
CA ARG A 688 -45.83 -2.18 -4.28
C ARG A 688 -44.39 -2.03 -3.76
N PRO A 689 -44.13 -1.82 -2.45
CA PRO A 689 -42.76 -1.74 -1.94
C PRO A 689 -41.91 -2.99 -2.18
N LEU A 690 -42.51 -4.17 -2.40
CA LEU A 690 -41.73 -5.41 -2.62
C LEU A 690 -40.86 -5.34 -3.88
N ASP A 691 -41.39 -4.77 -4.97
CA ASP A 691 -40.67 -4.63 -6.22
C ASP A 691 -39.49 -3.66 -6.09
N VAL A 692 -39.71 -2.54 -5.39
CA VAL A 692 -38.69 -1.51 -5.15
C VAL A 692 -37.63 -2.03 -4.17
N LEU A 693 -38.01 -2.67 -3.06
CA LEU A 693 -37.08 -3.30 -2.12
C LEU A 693 -36.16 -4.32 -2.82
N GLY A 694 -36.75 -5.20 -3.64
CA GLY A 694 -36.00 -6.20 -4.40
C GLY A 694 -35.08 -5.58 -5.46
N HIS A 695 -35.54 -4.54 -6.15
CA HIS A 695 -34.75 -3.81 -7.14
C HIS A 695 -33.54 -3.10 -6.51
N VAL A 696 -33.77 -2.33 -5.44
CA VAL A 696 -32.70 -1.61 -4.74
C VAL A 696 -31.69 -2.59 -4.15
N LEU A 697 -32.15 -3.68 -3.54
CA LEU A 697 -31.26 -4.71 -3.00
C LEU A 697 -30.37 -5.34 -4.10
N ASP A 698 -30.94 -5.75 -5.24
CA ASP A 698 -30.16 -6.34 -6.34
C ASP A 698 -29.07 -5.38 -6.84
N TYR A 699 -29.42 -4.11 -7.06
CA TYR A 699 -28.48 -3.13 -7.57
C TYR A 699 -27.41 -2.80 -6.54
N SER A 700 -27.76 -2.60 -5.27
CA SER A 700 -26.78 -2.36 -4.21
C SER A 700 -25.81 -3.54 -4.01
N LEU A 701 -26.29 -4.79 -4.12
CA LEU A 701 -25.42 -5.97 -4.05
C LEU A 701 -24.42 -6.00 -5.21
N ARG A 702 -24.84 -5.64 -6.42
CA ARG A 702 -23.95 -5.55 -7.59
C ARG A 702 -22.94 -4.42 -7.46
N LEU A 703 -23.36 -3.24 -7.00
CA LEU A 703 -22.47 -2.10 -6.77
C LEU A 703 -21.39 -2.42 -5.73
N LEU A 704 -21.74 -3.14 -4.66
CA LEU A 704 -20.82 -3.49 -3.59
C LEU A 704 -19.93 -4.70 -3.91
N HIS A 705 -20.32 -5.53 -4.89
CA HIS A 705 -19.65 -6.79 -5.21
C HIS A 705 -18.14 -6.69 -5.47
N PRO A 706 -17.62 -5.66 -6.17
CA PRO A 706 -16.17 -5.50 -6.34
C PRO A 706 -15.38 -5.40 -5.02
N ILE A 707 -16.01 -4.87 -3.96
CA ILE A 707 -15.35 -4.61 -2.67
C ILE A 707 -15.60 -5.76 -1.68
N MET A 708 -16.85 -6.23 -1.55
CA MET A 708 -17.26 -7.31 -0.64
C MET A 708 -17.85 -8.50 -1.41
N PRO A 709 -17.02 -9.28 -2.11
CA PRO A 709 -17.50 -10.24 -3.10
C PRO A 709 -18.24 -11.44 -2.52
N PHE A 710 -17.98 -11.87 -1.29
CA PHE A 710 -18.56 -13.14 -0.78
C PHE A 710 -19.98 -12.96 -0.25
N VAL A 711 -20.19 -12.01 0.65
CA VAL A 711 -21.50 -11.72 1.26
C VAL A 711 -22.48 -11.25 0.19
N THR A 712 -22.01 -10.44 -0.77
CA THR A 712 -22.86 -9.95 -1.86
C THR A 712 -23.29 -11.08 -2.79
N GLU A 713 -22.38 -11.98 -3.14
CA GLU A 713 -22.69 -13.15 -3.96
C GLU A 713 -23.67 -14.08 -3.23
N GLU A 714 -23.43 -14.41 -1.95
CA GLU A 714 -24.35 -15.28 -1.21
C GLU A 714 -25.77 -14.70 -1.18
N LEU A 715 -25.91 -13.42 -0.80
CA LEU A 715 -27.21 -12.77 -0.73
C LEU A 715 -27.88 -12.68 -2.10
N TRP A 716 -27.10 -12.41 -3.14
CA TRP A 716 -27.61 -12.33 -4.51
C TRP A 716 -28.08 -13.68 -5.04
N GLN A 717 -27.42 -14.78 -4.68
CA GLN A 717 -27.88 -16.13 -5.06
C GLN A 717 -29.28 -16.44 -4.50
N HIS A 718 -29.60 -16.00 -3.28
CA HIS A 718 -30.96 -16.13 -2.73
C HIS A 718 -31.95 -15.18 -3.40
N LEU A 719 -31.51 -13.98 -3.78
CA LEU A 719 -32.35 -13.00 -4.49
C LEU A 719 -32.63 -13.41 -5.94
N ARG A 720 -31.71 -14.14 -6.57
CA ARG A 720 -31.73 -14.52 -7.99
C ARG A 720 -33.04 -15.21 -8.41
N ASP A 721 -33.60 -16.06 -7.55
CA ASP A 721 -34.87 -16.76 -7.81
C ASP A 721 -36.07 -15.82 -7.92
N HIS A 722 -35.95 -14.59 -7.42
CA HIS A 722 -36.95 -13.55 -7.50
C HIS A 722 -36.75 -12.60 -8.69
N LEU A 723 -35.55 -12.60 -9.29
CA LEU A 723 -35.20 -11.73 -10.42
C LEU A 723 -35.77 -12.27 -11.75
N PRO A 724 -35.87 -11.44 -12.80
CA PRO A 724 -36.19 -11.90 -14.15
C PRO A 724 -35.22 -13.00 -14.65
N ASN A 725 -35.68 -13.85 -15.58
CA ASN A 725 -34.97 -15.09 -15.96
C ASN A 725 -33.66 -14.88 -16.77
N ASP A 726 -33.34 -13.65 -17.14
CA ASP A 726 -32.22 -13.25 -17.99
C ASP A 726 -30.93 -12.93 -17.20
N VAL A 727 -30.90 -13.20 -15.90
CA VAL A 727 -29.72 -12.96 -15.06
C VAL A 727 -28.69 -14.12 -15.14
N PRO A 728 -27.37 -13.82 -15.15
CA PRO A 728 -26.32 -14.83 -15.12
C PRO A 728 -26.39 -15.76 -13.91
N GLU A 729 -25.61 -16.84 -13.91
CA GLU A 729 -25.59 -17.80 -12.80
C GLU A 729 -24.96 -17.20 -11.52
N MET A 730 -23.92 -16.38 -11.66
CA MET A 730 -23.14 -15.82 -10.56
C MET A 730 -23.08 -14.29 -10.65
N LEU A 731 -23.06 -13.62 -9.50
CA LEU A 731 -22.99 -12.16 -9.37
C LEU A 731 -21.69 -11.61 -9.96
N ILE A 732 -20.56 -12.31 -9.80
CA ILE A 732 -19.25 -11.89 -10.33
C ILE A 732 -19.23 -11.67 -11.87
N VAL A 733 -20.18 -12.24 -12.60
CA VAL A 733 -20.36 -12.04 -14.05
C VAL A 733 -21.70 -11.38 -14.39
N ALA A 734 -22.41 -10.87 -13.39
CA ALA A 734 -23.60 -10.05 -13.62
C ALA A 734 -23.18 -8.65 -14.07
N TRP A 735 -24.03 -8.02 -14.87
CA TRP A 735 -23.78 -6.66 -15.35
C TRP A 735 -23.70 -5.67 -14.17
N TYR A 736 -22.71 -4.76 -14.23
CA TYR A 736 -22.55 -3.69 -13.25
C TYR A 736 -23.58 -2.58 -13.49
N PRO A 737 -24.31 -2.14 -12.45
CA PRO A 737 -25.32 -1.09 -12.57
C PRO A 737 -24.78 0.20 -13.18
N LYS A 738 -25.50 0.73 -14.18
CA LYS A 738 -25.25 2.03 -14.80
C LYS A 738 -26.51 2.87 -14.70
N SER A 739 -26.36 4.13 -14.31
CA SER A 739 -27.45 5.09 -14.35
C SER A 739 -27.90 5.33 -15.79
N GLY A 740 -29.22 5.33 -15.98
CA GLY A 740 -29.85 5.84 -17.20
C GLY A 740 -30.45 7.22 -17.00
N ALA A 741 -30.27 7.82 -15.81
CA ALA A 741 -30.93 9.03 -15.32
C ALA A 741 -32.47 8.99 -15.37
N ASN A 742 -33.06 7.80 -15.56
CA ASN A 742 -34.48 7.64 -15.81
C ASN A 742 -35.34 7.74 -14.54
N TRP A 743 -34.74 7.55 -13.36
CA TRP A 743 -35.41 7.65 -12.07
C TRP A 743 -35.07 8.90 -11.26
N ARG A 744 -34.18 9.78 -11.77
CA ARG A 744 -33.86 11.05 -11.09
C ARG A 744 -35.12 11.88 -10.87
N ASP A 745 -35.33 12.29 -9.63
CA ASP A 745 -36.51 13.00 -9.14
C ASP A 745 -36.11 13.94 -7.99
N PRO A 746 -35.50 15.11 -8.30
CA PRO A 746 -35.04 16.06 -7.28
C PRO A 746 -36.16 16.55 -6.35
N ALA A 747 -37.41 16.60 -6.84
CA ALA A 747 -38.55 17.02 -6.03
C ALA A 747 -38.92 15.95 -4.98
N ALA A 748 -38.86 14.66 -5.34
CA ALA A 748 -39.03 13.58 -4.36
C ALA A 748 -37.87 13.55 -3.35
N GLU A 749 -36.64 13.84 -3.78
CA GLU A 749 -35.49 13.97 -2.87
C GLU A 749 -35.68 15.10 -1.86
N GLU A 750 -36.01 16.31 -2.31
CA GLU A 750 -36.24 17.46 -1.43
C GLU A 750 -37.40 17.22 -0.44
N ALA A 751 -38.53 16.71 -0.95
CA ALA A 751 -39.70 16.42 -0.12
C ALA A 751 -39.41 15.35 0.94
N MET A 752 -38.68 14.30 0.58
CA MET A 752 -38.37 13.21 1.49
C MET A 752 -37.27 13.59 2.50
N GLU A 753 -36.29 14.41 2.10
CA GLU A 753 -35.31 15.00 3.03
C GLU A 753 -36.00 15.85 4.10
N HIS A 754 -37.03 16.63 3.73
CA HIS A 754 -37.84 17.38 4.68
C HIS A 754 -38.59 16.47 5.66
N VAL A 755 -39.24 15.40 5.17
CA VAL A 755 -39.91 14.40 6.02
C VAL A 755 -38.93 13.76 7.01
N ILE A 756 -37.72 13.41 6.55
CA ILE A 756 -36.64 12.86 7.38
C ILE A 756 -36.25 13.87 8.47
N ALA A 757 -36.07 15.14 8.11
CA ALA A 757 -35.70 16.20 9.04
C ALA A 757 -36.79 16.44 10.10
N VAL A 758 -38.07 16.45 9.72
CA VAL A 758 -39.20 16.53 10.66
C VAL A 758 -39.20 15.35 11.63
N ASN A 759 -39.00 14.12 11.14
CA ASN A 759 -38.92 12.94 12.01
C ASN A 759 -37.73 13.01 12.98
N ARG A 760 -36.57 13.49 12.53
CA ARG A 760 -35.40 13.73 13.40
C ARG A 760 -35.69 14.79 14.45
N ALA A 761 -36.32 15.90 14.08
CA ALA A 761 -36.72 16.96 15.01
C ALA A 761 -37.68 16.44 16.09
N ILE A 762 -38.72 15.67 15.72
CA ILE A 762 -39.62 15.04 16.71
C ILE A 762 -38.84 14.13 17.67
N ARG A 763 -37.95 13.27 17.15
CA ARG A 763 -37.12 12.38 17.97
C ARG A 763 -36.18 13.16 18.90
N ASN A 764 -35.60 14.26 18.41
CA ASN A 764 -34.72 15.13 19.19
C ASN A 764 -35.47 15.81 20.32
N VAL A 765 -36.64 16.39 20.04
CA VAL A 765 -37.52 16.99 21.07
C VAL A 765 -37.90 15.94 22.12
N ARG A 766 -38.28 14.73 21.72
CA ARG A 766 -38.58 13.63 22.64
C ARG A 766 -37.38 13.30 23.53
N ALA A 767 -36.18 13.23 22.97
CA ALA A 767 -34.95 12.95 23.71
C ALA A 767 -34.59 14.10 24.67
N GLU A 768 -34.65 15.34 24.21
CA GLU A 768 -34.37 16.55 25.00
C GLU A 768 -35.32 16.69 26.19
N LYS A 769 -36.62 16.46 25.95
CA LYS A 769 -37.66 16.47 26.99
C LYS A 769 -37.75 15.16 27.77
N ARG A 770 -36.85 14.20 27.50
CA ARG A 770 -36.74 12.90 28.16
C ARG A 770 -38.06 12.13 28.22
N LEU A 771 -38.85 12.23 27.16
CA LEU A 771 -40.12 11.52 27.06
C LEU A 771 -39.87 10.00 27.07
N PRO A 772 -40.65 9.20 27.83
CA PRO A 772 -40.50 7.75 27.89
C PRO A 772 -40.46 7.11 26.49
N ALA A 773 -39.51 6.19 26.25
CA ALA A 773 -39.28 5.60 24.93
C ALA A 773 -40.50 4.85 24.34
N GLY A 774 -41.36 4.31 25.20
CA GLY A 774 -42.61 3.62 24.83
C GLY A 774 -43.82 4.54 24.61
N GLU A 775 -43.77 5.79 25.06
CA GLU A 775 -44.88 6.74 24.95
C GLU A 775 -45.00 7.29 23.53
N ARG A 776 -46.25 7.51 23.10
CA ARG A 776 -46.59 8.11 21.80
C ARG A 776 -47.28 9.46 22.01
N PRO A 777 -46.51 10.56 22.14
CA PRO A 777 -47.10 11.89 22.33
C PRO A 777 -47.89 12.32 21.10
N ALA A 778 -48.92 13.14 21.31
CA ALA A 778 -49.55 13.87 20.22
C ALA A 778 -48.55 14.86 19.62
N VAL A 779 -48.49 14.93 18.29
CA VAL A 779 -47.59 15.84 17.57
C VAL A 779 -48.39 16.57 16.52
N PHE A 780 -48.39 17.90 16.57
CA PHE A 780 -49.09 18.72 15.61
C PHE A 780 -48.09 19.32 14.62
N LEU A 781 -48.30 19.07 13.33
CA LEU A 781 -47.46 19.54 12.25
C LEU A 781 -48.20 20.63 11.48
N ARG A 782 -47.68 21.86 11.52
CA ARG A 782 -48.19 22.99 10.73
C ARG A 782 -47.20 23.25 9.61
N ALA A 783 -47.51 22.73 8.42
CA ALA A 783 -46.64 22.76 7.24
C ALA A 783 -47.23 23.61 6.10
N GLY A 784 -46.34 24.22 5.30
CA GLY A 784 -46.65 24.95 4.09
C GLY A 784 -46.50 24.09 2.83
N ASP A 785 -45.43 24.34 2.08
CA ASP A 785 -45.11 23.74 0.79
C ASP A 785 -44.90 22.22 0.89
N PHE A 786 -44.41 21.72 2.03
CA PHE A 786 -44.18 20.28 2.27
C PHE A 786 -45.40 19.53 2.84
N ARG A 787 -46.58 20.17 2.92
CA ARG A 787 -47.79 19.55 3.48
C ARG A 787 -48.14 18.22 2.81
N ALA A 788 -48.12 18.17 1.48
CA ALA A 788 -48.49 16.96 0.74
C ALA A 788 -47.56 15.77 1.07
N ALA A 789 -46.26 16.01 1.17
CA ALA A 789 -45.27 14.99 1.52
C ALA A 789 -45.47 14.45 2.94
N LEU A 790 -45.75 15.33 3.91
CA LEU A 790 -46.03 14.95 5.29
C LEU A 790 -47.37 14.23 5.44
N GLU A 791 -48.37 14.60 4.65
CA GLU A 791 -49.67 13.93 4.61
C GLU A 791 -49.54 12.51 4.06
N GLU A 792 -48.83 12.32 2.95
CA GLU A 792 -48.57 11.00 2.36
C GLU A 792 -47.77 10.10 3.31
N THR A 793 -46.81 10.65 4.04
CA THR A 793 -45.91 9.90 4.94
C THR A 793 -46.36 9.91 6.41
N LEU A 794 -47.60 10.33 6.72
CA LEU A 794 -48.05 10.54 8.09
C LEU A 794 -48.01 9.27 8.95
N ALA A 795 -48.46 8.14 8.38
CA ALA A 795 -48.44 6.84 9.06
C ALA A 795 -47.01 6.35 9.33
N ALA A 796 -46.09 6.61 8.39
CA ALA A 796 -44.68 6.34 8.58
C ALA A 796 -44.10 7.21 9.70
N THR A 797 -44.39 8.51 9.69
CA THR A 797 -43.98 9.45 10.75
C THR A 797 -44.45 9.00 12.13
N ALA A 798 -45.71 8.56 12.25
CA ALA A 798 -46.26 8.02 13.50
C ALA A 798 -45.45 6.84 14.04
N THR A 799 -45.02 5.94 13.16
CA THR A 799 -44.27 4.73 13.52
C THR A 799 -42.81 5.05 13.82
N LEU A 800 -42.14 5.74 12.91
CA LEU A 800 -40.71 6.03 12.96
C LEU A 800 -40.37 7.00 14.10
N SER A 801 -41.22 8.00 14.35
CA SER A 801 -41.03 8.94 15.46
C SER A 801 -41.71 8.51 16.75
N ARG A 802 -42.45 7.37 16.72
CA ARG A 802 -43.28 6.86 17.81
C ARG A 802 -44.14 7.97 18.42
N CYS A 803 -44.99 8.57 17.61
CA CYS A 803 -45.91 9.63 18.00
C CYS A 803 -47.31 9.40 17.42
N VAL A 804 -48.24 10.28 17.77
CA VAL A 804 -49.56 10.40 17.13
C VAL A 804 -49.56 11.74 16.38
N PRO A 805 -49.13 11.77 15.10
CA PRO A 805 -49.00 13.01 14.36
C PRO A 805 -50.33 13.43 13.72
N GLU A 806 -50.59 14.73 13.73
CA GLU A 806 -51.76 15.37 13.10
C GLU A 806 -51.30 16.57 12.26
N LEU A 807 -51.72 16.63 10.99
CA LEU A 807 -51.45 17.79 10.13
C LEU A 807 -52.53 18.86 10.32
N LEU A 808 -52.08 20.06 10.66
CA LEU A 808 -52.94 21.23 10.78
C LEU A 808 -52.66 22.23 9.65
N PRO A 809 -53.66 23.02 9.20
CA PRO A 809 -53.42 24.15 8.30
C PRO A 809 -52.42 25.15 8.89
N ALA A 810 -51.67 25.85 8.02
CA ALA A 810 -50.81 26.93 8.44
C ALA A 810 -51.63 27.99 9.21
N GLY A 811 -51.18 28.34 10.42
CA GLY A 811 -51.85 29.30 11.31
C GLY A 811 -53.07 28.77 12.08
N ALA A 812 -53.41 27.49 11.99
CA ALA A 812 -54.44 26.90 12.86
C ALA A 812 -54.01 26.92 14.34
N ALA A 813 -54.96 27.17 15.24
CA ALA A 813 -54.71 27.12 16.68
C ALA A 813 -54.40 25.68 17.12
N LEU A 814 -53.43 25.51 18.01
CA LEU A 814 -53.19 24.23 18.66
C LEU A 814 -54.31 23.92 19.67
N PRO A 815 -54.58 22.62 19.94
CA PRO A 815 -55.39 22.23 21.08
C PRO A 815 -54.82 22.73 22.41
N GLU A 816 -55.66 22.81 23.44
CA GLU A 816 -55.24 23.20 24.78
C GLU A 816 -54.24 22.17 25.35
N GLY A 817 -53.05 22.63 25.75
CA GLY A 817 -51.98 21.77 26.27
C GLY A 817 -50.63 22.46 26.36
N GLU A 818 -49.65 21.79 26.98
CA GLU A 818 -48.25 22.22 26.99
C GLU A 818 -47.49 21.53 25.85
N PHE A 819 -46.70 22.29 25.09
CA PHE A 819 -45.99 21.81 23.91
C PHE A 819 -44.51 22.20 23.95
N ALA A 820 -43.66 21.30 23.47
CA ALA A 820 -42.32 21.63 23.03
C ALA A 820 -42.35 21.90 21.52
N PHE A 821 -41.77 23.03 21.11
CA PHE A 821 -41.76 23.46 19.72
C PHE A 821 -40.40 23.23 19.08
N ASP A 822 -40.43 22.84 17.82
CA ASP A 822 -39.28 22.86 16.92
C ASP A 822 -39.74 23.31 15.53
N ARG A 823 -38.80 23.62 14.64
CA ARG A 823 -39.11 24.04 13.27
C ARG A 823 -38.09 23.49 12.30
N VAL A 824 -38.60 22.92 11.22
CA VAL A 824 -37.82 22.46 10.07
C VAL A 824 -38.34 23.21 8.85
N ALA A 825 -37.52 24.07 8.27
CA ALA A 825 -37.89 24.98 7.18
C ALA A 825 -39.24 25.70 7.46
N ASP A 826 -40.26 25.42 6.66
CA ASP A 826 -41.61 26.02 6.75
C ASP A 826 -42.57 25.26 7.69
N THR A 827 -42.11 24.17 8.31
CA THR A 827 -42.93 23.26 9.10
C THR A 827 -42.67 23.47 10.59
N GLU A 828 -43.68 23.96 11.29
CA GLU A 828 -43.69 24.06 12.76
C GLU A 828 -44.16 22.73 13.36
N ILE A 829 -43.39 22.25 14.33
CA ILE A 829 -43.59 20.98 15.01
C ILE A 829 -43.94 21.30 16.46
N ALA A 830 -45.10 20.86 16.92
CA ALA A 830 -45.50 20.99 18.32
C ALA A 830 -45.69 19.60 18.93
N VAL A 831 -44.78 19.19 19.80
CA VAL A 831 -44.83 17.91 20.52
C VAL A 831 -45.53 18.12 21.85
N ALA A 832 -46.68 17.47 22.05
CA ALA A 832 -47.41 17.52 23.31
C ALA A 832 -46.55 16.94 24.44
N LEU A 833 -46.45 17.68 25.52
CA LEU A 833 -45.80 17.23 26.74
C LEU A 833 -46.85 16.61 27.66
N PRO A 834 -46.52 15.54 28.39
CA PRO A 834 -47.39 15.05 29.44
C PRO A 834 -47.68 16.19 30.42
N ALA A 835 -48.92 16.27 30.93
CA ALA A 835 -49.29 17.24 31.93
C ALA A 835 -48.31 17.13 33.10
N VAL A 836 -47.47 18.14 33.27
CA VAL A 836 -46.48 18.17 34.35
C VAL A 836 -47.27 18.25 35.64
N ASP A 837 -47.23 17.19 36.47
CA ASP A 837 -47.57 17.36 37.88
C ASP A 837 -46.51 18.30 38.45
N ARG A 838 -46.83 19.60 38.50
CA ARG A 838 -45.92 20.64 38.98
C ARG A 838 -45.42 20.34 40.38
N SER A 839 -46.13 19.53 41.16
CA SER A 839 -45.69 19.09 42.49
C SER A 839 -44.64 17.96 42.41
N GLU A 840 -44.74 17.06 41.43
CA GLU A 840 -43.77 15.98 41.21
C GLU A 840 -42.49 16.48 40.51
N GLU A 841 -42.62 17.36 39.51
CA GLU A 841 -41.46 17.98 38.84
C GLU A 841 -40.71 18.94 39.77
N ARG A 842 -41.43 19.71 40.61
CA ARG A 842 -40.81 20.50 41.68
C ARG A 842 -40.03 19.60 42.65
N ARG A 843 -40.62 18.48 43.12
CA ARG A 843 -39.90 17.52 43.98
C ARG A 843 -38.71 16.85 43.28
N ARG A 844 -38.80 16.60 41.97
CA ARG A 844 -37.69 16.02 41.20
C ARG A 844 -36.54 17.03 41.08
N LEU A 845 -36.83 18.26 40.66
CA LEU A 845 -35.84 19.33 40.56
C LEU A 845 -35.26 19.72 41.92
N GLU A 846 -36.06 19.73 42.99
CA GLU A 846 -35.57 19.95 44.37
C GLU A 846 -34.57 18.86 44.78
N ARG A 847 -34.84 17.60 44.43
CA ARG A 847 -33.93 16.47 44.70
C ARG A 847 -32.67 16.50 43.83
N GLU A 848 -32.80 16.74 42.52
CA GLU A 848 -31.65 16.88 41.62
C GLU A 848 -30.77 18.07 42.01
N LEU A 849 -31.38 19.17 42.46
CA LEU A 849 -30.67 20.34 42.99
C LEU A 849 -29.94 20.00 44.28
N ALA A 850 -30.58 19.29 45.21
CA ALA A 850 -29.96 18.87 46.46
C ALA A 850 -28.73 17.95 46.22
N GLU A 851 -28.84 16.99 45.29
CA GLU A 851 -27.73 16.11 44.91
C GLU A 851 -26.58 16.90 44.24
N ALA A 852 -26.91 17.84 43.36
CA ALA A 852 -25.92 18.71 42.71
C ALA A 852 -25.22 19.63 43.73
N GLU A 853 -25.96 20.20 44.67
CA GLU A 853 -25.43 21.05 45.74
C GLU A 853 -24.54 20.26 46.71
N GLU A 854 -24.90 19.03 47.05
CA GLU A 854 -24.07 18.14 47.88
C GLU A 854 -22.75 17.81 47.17
N TYR A 855 -22.80 17.53 45.86
CA TYR A 855 -21.60 17.27 45.07
C TYR A 855 -20.69 18.49 44.97
N VAL A 856 -21.25 19.68 44.75
CA VAL A 856 -20.53 20.97 44.80
C VAL A 856 -19.85 21.15 46.16
N GLN A 857 -20.56 20.89 47.27
CA GLN A 857 -19.96 21.00 48.60
C GLN A 857 -18.81 20.02 48.82
N ARG A 858 -18.93 18.78 48.32
CA ARG A 858 -17.87 17.76 48.42
C ARG A 858 -16.62 18.18 47.65
N LEU A 859 -16.78 18.68 46.43
CA LEU A 859 -15.67 19.17 45.60
C LEU A 859 -15.02 20.42 46.22
N ARG A 860 -15.82 21.36 46.76
CA ARG A 860 -15.31 22.53 47.50
C ARG A 860 -14.52 22.10 48.74
N ALA A 861 -15.02 21.15 49.52
CA ALA A 861 -14.32 20.64 50.70
C ALA A 861 -13.00 19.93 50.34
N GLN A 862 -12.99 19.20 49.22
CA GLN A 862 -11.78 18.55 48.71
C GLN A 862 -10.74 19.57 48.24
N LEU A 863 -11.15 20.66 47.59
CA LEU A 863 -10.26 21.75 47.18
C LEU A 863 -9.84 22.68 48.33
N ALA A 864 -10.62 22.74 49.42
CA ALA A 864 -10.26 23.45 50.64
C ALA A 864 -9.28 22.67 51.53
N ASN A 865 -9.08 21.37 51.27
CA ASN A 865 -8.09 20.56 51.98
C ASN A 865 -6.68 20.85 51.44
N GLU A 866 -5.92 21.63 52.21
CA GLU A 866 -4.54 22.03 51.86
C GLU A 866 -3.61 20.83 51.61
N GLN A 867 -3.80 19.70 52.29
CA GLN A 867 -2.99 18.50 52.03
C GLN A 867 -3.29 17.86 50.66
N PHE A 868 -4.55 17.90 50.20
CA PHE A 868 -4.93 17.36 48.90
C PHE A 868 -4.37 18.24 47.77
N VAL A 869 -4.53 19.56 47.87
CA VAL A 869 -4.02 20.51 46.86
C VAL A 869 -2.49 20.46 46.75
N ALA A 870 -1.79 20.27 47.87
CA ALA A 870 -0.33 20.22 47.88
C ALA A 870 0.27 18.88 47.42
N LYS A 871 -0.43 17.75 47.57
CA LYS A 871 0.11 16.41 47.28
C LYS A 871 -0.44 15.75 46.03
N ALA A 872 -1.61 16.14 45.53
CA ALA A 872 -2.18 15.55 44.32
C ALA A 872 -1.49 16.10 43.06
N PRO A 873 -1.34 15.31 41.97
CA PRO A 873 -0.79 15.80 40.71
C PRO A 873 -1.62 16.97 40.14
N ALA A 874 -0.96 17.97 39.56
CA ALA A 874 -1.61 19.20 39.06
C ALA A 874 -2.82 18.93 38.14
N ARG A 875 -2.70 17.96 37.22
CA ARG A 875 -3.81 17.54 36.32
C ARG A 875 -5.06 17.04 37.05
N VAL A 876 -4.89 16.46 38.25
CA VAL A 876 -5.99 15.95 39.06
C VAL A 876 -6.67 17.10 39.80
N VAL A 877 -5.89 18.04 40.33
CA VAL A 877 -6.43 19.25 41.00
C VAL A 877 -7.18 20.12 40.00
N GLU A 878 -6.65 20.32 38.79
CA GLU A 878 -7.34 21.04 37.72
C GLU A 878 -8.62 20.32 37.26
N GLY A 879 -8.59 18.99 37.14
CA GLY A 879 -9.78 18.20 36.86
C GLY A 879 -10.88 18.38 37.91
N VAL A 880 -10.52 18.43 39.19
CA VAL A 880 -11.48 18.68 40.29
C VAL A 880 -12.02 20.12 40.25
N ARG A 881 -11.20 21.12 39.87
CA ARG A 881 -11.66 22.51 39.69
C ARG A 881 -12.65 22.66 38.53
N ARG A 882 -12.36 22.05 37.37
CA ARG A 882 -13.27 22.06 36.23
C ARG A 882 -14.60 21.36 36.56
N ASN A 883 -14.54 20.21 37.22
CA ASN A 883 -15.74 19.49 37.66
C ASN A 883 -16.57 20.30 38.67
N LEU A 884 -15.94 21.15 39.48
CA LEU A 884 -16.65 22.05 40.39
C LEU A 884 -17.39 23.14 39.61
N GLU A 885 -16.75 23.76 38.63
CA GLU A 885 -17.33 24.79 37.77
C GLU A 885 -18.56 24.26 37.00
N GLU A 886 -18.42 23.11 36.34
CA GLU A 886 -19.52 22.43 35.64
C GLU A 886 -20.68 22.05 36.59
N ALA A 887 -20.37 21.61 37.81
CA ALA A 887 -21.37 21.26 38.80
C ALA A 887 -22.10 22.50 39.37
N GLU A 888 -21.41 23.63 39.52
CA GLU A 888 -21.98 24.90 39.95
C GLU A 888 -22.91 25.49 38.88
N GLU A 889 -22.53 25.45 37.60
CA GLU A 889 -23.38 25.84 36.48
C GLU A 889 -24.64 24.98 36.40
N ARG A 890 -24.49 23.65 36.56
CA ARG A 890 -25.63 22.73 36.59
C ARG A 890 -26.58 23.04 37.74
N ALA A 891 -26.06 23.30 38.94
CA ALA A 891 -26.88 23.68 40.10
C ALA A 891 -27.59 25.03 39.87
N ALA A 892 -26.92 26.00 39.25
CA ALA A 892 -27.53 27.29 38.90
C ALA A 892 -28.68 27.12 37.89
N GLY A 893 -28.49 26.34 36.83
CA GLY A 893 -29.54 26.06 35.85
C GLY A 893 -30.73 25.28 36.44
N LEU A 894 -30.49 24.40 37.42
CA LEU A 894 -31.55 23.72 38.17
C LEU A 894 -32.34 24.69 39.07
N ARG A 895 -31.68 25.67 39.71
CA ARG A 895 -32.36 26.73 40.49
C ARG A 895 -33.24 27.62 39.62
N GLU A 896 -32.74 28.03 38.45
CA GLU A 896 -33.52 28.84 37.51
C GLU A 896 -34.75 28.08 37.01
N ARG A 897 -34.59 26.79 36.69
CA ARG A 897 -35.70 25.92 36.30
C ARG A 897 -36.72 25.73 37.43
N LEU A 898 -36.27 25.58 38.68
CA LEU A 898 -37.16 25.47 39.84
C LEU A 898 -37.92 26.78 40.11
N ALA A 899 -37.30 27.93 39.84
CA ALA A 899 -37.92 29.25 39.98
C ALA A 899 -38.94 29.57 38.87
N ALA A 900 -38.76 28.98 37.67
CA ALA A 900 -39.64 29.15 36.51
C ALA A 900 -40.88 28.22 36.51
N LEU A 901 -40.92 27.25 37.43
CA LEU A 901 -41.99 26.23 37.60
C LEU A 901 -43.02 26.64 38.67
#